data_AF-Q2RW57-F1
#
_entry.id   AF-Q2RW57-F1
#
_cell.length_a   1.000
_cell.length_b   1.000
_cell.length_c   1.000
_cell.angle_alpha   90.00
_cell.angle_beta   90.00
_cell.angle_gamma   90.00
#
_symmetry.space_group_name_H-M   'P 1'
#
loop_
_entity.id
_entity.type
_entity.pdbx_description
1 polymer ?
#
loop_
_entity_poly.entity_id
_entity_poly.type
_entity_poly.pdbx_seq_one_letter_code
_entity_poly.pdbx_strand_id
1 'polypeptide(L)'
;MTPFFIKREPPLKTGIEPHQSDAEQAFREAEIRIAAWRPDGALDLAIDGLERIPDSIRELAELTALRLTCWDRARGSFISARLVTDLTPLTGLENLQGLFLSYTAVTDLTPLTGIKSLQSLILSETQVTDLTPLAGLKNLQSINLSATQITDLAPLAGLENLQNLTLSYTTVTDLAPLAGLENLQHLILLGTRVIDLTPLAGLKSLQSLDLSGTRVTNIAPLVGLKSLQSLDLRRTRVTDIAPLVGLKSLKSLQSLNLSRTPVTDLAPLAGLENLQNLTLSYTTVTDLAPLAGLENLQNIDLGGTEVIDLAPLAGLENLQNIDLGGTEVIDLAPLAGLENLQNLTLSYTTVTDLAPLAGLENLQSIDCSGCRITSVPDGLFDSPALRWVICSEGALADIPAEALSQGGADNCLPHIRAHLRDLEQGAERMRDAKMLVLGNGRVGKTQVCRQLLGAPFEENADSTHAIAVRSFKRIAPDGDTFRIQLWDFGGQDIYHGTHTLFMRSRGIYLIAWTPEQEDNDTHTWNGQTFRNHTLPYWLAQVAAFGGHQRPLMVVQTQADTAHDRRPLSPAAREKAEAFETWFELDYSAKTGRRQASLMDTVADCYAVIEQPLIGVVRARVKRALEDLITAGAPRTLTLAAFRDLCTKAGGVADPALFLETLHNAGTLFHRAGFFDDDIILDQEWAIRAIYSVFERNSSTYAIIGSLGGRFTRSLLGRTLWDKDYTRAEQDLFLSMMRSCGICFENRPGDADAGLEADYIAPDLLPDRLSDCRWKGDGAEQRQDRHYSHLPSALIRGVLCAIGQQAGSQADYWRHGLWLTDNQTKSEGLITSDEPNGVLTLFTRRGNAGDLLKTLIEIVAREEDRLGLKPTRVTGAPTPRAHRPDRPDDPADPAGKLDPKRPPRQETEWFFSYARDSEKANGAPVARFCEAVRQKTGITVRRDVEELGYGDEIKAFMSQLAKGDRIFIWITDAYLTSPSCMFEIHEIWRECKKNQDAFEKRVTVVLDGVFIRHETDLKRYRDFWRGELDAVEDRFKASENPVEVAKDFTHIKKIVATTDEILIFVRDKIRYASIEDMWNREFPDG
;
A
#
# COMPACT_ATOMS: atom_id res chain seq x y z
N MET A 1 20.42 6.91 -5.14
CA MET A 1 19.83 6.18 -3.98
C MET A 1 20.13 6.87 -2.64
N THR A 2 19.13 6.98 -1.76
CA THR A 2 19.21 7.62 -0.43
C THR A 2 19.94 6.79 0.63
N PRO A 3 20.55 7.43 1.64
CA PRO A 3 21.42 6.35 3.28
C PRO A 3 20.38 5.56 4.09
N PHE A 4 20.83 4.71 5.02
CA PHE A 4 20.05 4.44 6.23
C PHE A 4 20.91 4.72 7.47
N PHE A 5 20.41 5.57 8.36
CA PHE A 5 21.01 5.76 9.69
C PHE A 5 20.49 4.66 10.61
N ILE A 6 21.20 3.54 10.68
CA ILE A 6 20.82 2.43 11.57
C ILE A 6 21.04 2.84 13.03
N LYS A 7 19.94 2.95 13.79
CA LYS A 7 19.99 2.91 15.25
C LYS A 7 20.23 1.46 15.69
N ARG A 8 21.08 1.26 16.70
CA ARG A 8 21.16 -0.04 17.41
C ARG A 8 19.86 -0.28 18.17
N GLU A 9 19.17 -1.38 17.87
CA GLU A 9 18.18 -2.00 18.76
C GLU A 9 18.84 -3.12 19.59
N PRO A 10 18.28 -3.50 20.75
CA PRO A 10 18.89 -4.47 21.67
C PRO A 10 18.70 -5.94 21.21
N PRO A 11 19.48 -6.89 21.75
CA PRO A 11 19.34 -8.31 21.42
C PRO A 11 17.93 -8.84 21.72
N LEU A 12 17.35 -9.48 20.71
CA LEU A 12 15.95 -9.89 20.66
C LEU A 12 15.76 -11.18 21.48
N LYS A 13 15.09 -11.10 22.64
CA LYS A 13 14.69 -12.29 23.41
C LYS A 13 13.55 -13.02 22.69
N THR A 14 13.87 -14.08 21.98
CA THR A 14 12.90 -14.93 21.26
C THR A 14 12.13 -15.84 22.22
N GLY A 15 10.98 -15.36 22.71
CA GLY A 15 10.07 -16.11 23.58
C GLY A 15 9.15 -17.09 22.86
N ILE A 16 9.67 -17.87 21.91
CA ILE A 16 8.94 -18.96 21.23
C ILE A 16 9.85 -20.18 21.20
N GLU A 17 9.60 -21.14 22.09
CA GLU A 17 10.08 -22.50 21.93
C GLU A 17 9.30 -23.14 20.76
N PRO A 18 9.97 -23.80 19.79
CA PRO A 18 9.25 -24.54 18.76
C PRO A 18 8.52 -25.74 19.38
N HIS A 19 7.40 -26.15 18.79
CA HIS A 19 6.80 -27.43 19.16
C HIS A 19 7.80 -28.56 18.87
N GLN A 20 7.99 -29.47 19.83
CA GLN A 20 9.00 -30.54 19.74
C GLN A 20 8.84 -31.44 18.50
N SER A 21 7.64 -31.51 17.91
CA SER A 21 7.39 -32.17 16.62
C SER A 21 8.23 -31.61 15.47
N ASP A 22 8.39 -30.29 15.43
CA ASP A 22 8.83 -29.55 14.25
C ASP A 22 10.36 -29.45 14.23
N ALA A 23 10.97 -29.16 15.38
CA ALA A 23 12.42 -29.24 15.57
C ALA A 23 12.95 -30.67 15.35
N GLU A 24 12.24 -31.69 15.83
CA GLU A 24 12.60 -33.09 15.61
C GLU A 24 12.32 -33.53 14.16
N GLN A 25 11.39 -32.90 13.43
CA GLN A 25 11.25 -33.09 11.99
C GLN A 25 12.42 -32.45 11.22
N ALA A 26 12.81 -31.22 11.55
CA ALA A 26 13.96 -30.54 10.95
C ALA A 26 15.27 -31.30 11.22
N PHE A 27 15.46 -31.83 12.43
CA PHE A 27 16.61 -32.67 12.79
C PHE A 27 16.66 -33.98 11.99
N ARG A 28 15.51 -34.66 11.83
CA ARG A 28 15.43 -35.86 10.98
C ARG A 28 15.62 -35.56 9.49
N GLU A 29 15.21 -34.39 9.00
CA GLU A 29 15.55 -33.96 7.64
C GLU A 29 17.06 -33.73 7.50
N ALA A 30 17.72 -33.12 8.49
CA ALA A 30 19.17 -32.92 8.49
C ALA A 30 19.94 -34.25 8.46
N GLU A 31 19.53 -35.24 9.27
CA GLU A 31 20.06 -36.62 9.23
C GLU A 31 19.88 -37.28 7.85
N ILE A 32 18.71 -37.13 7.22
CA ILE A 32 18.45 -37.63 5.86
C ILE A 32 19.37 -36.95 4.84
N ARG A 33 19.57 -35.63 4.93
CA ARG A 33 20.47 -34.88 4.03
C ARG A 33 21.94 -35.28 4.23
N ILE A 34 22.38 -35.55 5.46
CA ILE A 34 23.71 -36.06 5.78
C ILE A 34 23.92 -37.45 5.16
N ALA A 35 23.01 -38.40 5.39
CA ALA A 35 23.11 -39.76 4.84
C ALA A 35 23.00 -39.82 3.29
N ALA A 36 22.27 -38.86 2.70
CA ALA A 36 22.14 -38.73 1.25
C ALA A 36 23.34 -38.03 0.58
N TRP A 37 24.17 -37.30 1.33
CA TRP A 37 25.27 -36.49 0.79
C TRP A 37 26.34 -37.31 0.06
N ARG A 38 27.01 -36.70 -0.93
CA ARG A 38 28.09 -37.30 -1.72
C ARG A 38 29.24 -36.29 -1.90
N PRO A 39 30.49 -36.73 -2.13
CA PRO A 39 31.67 -35.85 -2.21
C PRO A 39 31.73 -34.90 -3.43
N ASP A 40 30.63 -34.66 -4.13
CA ASP A 40 30.54 -33.85 -5.35
C ASP A 40 29.97 -32.44 -5.13
N GLY A 41 29.58 -32.07 -3.90
CA GLY A 41 29.04 -30.73 -3.61
C GLY A 41 28.99 -30.34 -2.13
N ALA A 42 28.57 -29.09 -1.90
CA ALA A 42 28.34 -28.58 -0.54
C ALA A 42 27.14 -29.27 0.11
N LEU A 43 27.27 -29.66 1.38
CA LEU A 43 26.13 -30.10 2.19
C LEU A 43 25.26 -28.87 2.54
N ASP A 44 23.96 -29.00 2.31
CA ASP A 44 22.98 -27.95 2.60
C ASP A 44 22.07 -28.40 3.74
N LEU A 45 22.26 -27.82 4.93
CA LEU A 45 21.40 -27.97 6.11
C LEU A 45 20.68 -26.65 6.45
N ALA A 46 20.42 -25.81 5.44
CA ALA A 46 19.53 -24.67 5.60
C ALA A 46 18.08 -25.19 5.70
N ILE A 47 17.64 -25.47 6.92
CA ILE A 47 16.34 -26.06 7.26
C ILE A 47 15.68 -25.16 8.31
N ASP A 48 14.45 -24.70 8.04
CA ASP A 48 13.66 -23.90 9.00
C ASP A 48 13.35 -24.76 10.24
N GLY A 49 13.48 -24.18 11.43
CA GLY A 49 13.30 -24.89 12.71
C GLY A 49 14.45 -25.82 13.14
N LEU A 50 15.57 -25.92 12.41
CA LEU A 50 16.73 -26.70 12.85
C LEU A 50 17.47 -25.99 14.01
N GLU A 51 17.48 -26.61 15.19
CA GLU A 51 18.10 -26.08 16.43
C GLU A 51 19.55 -26.50 16.64
N ARG A 52 19.96 -27.66 16.10
CA ARG A 52 21.28 -28.25 16.29
C ARG A 52 21.72 -29.02 15.05
N ILE A 53 23.02 -29.03 14.79
CA ILE A 53 23.62 -29.86 13.73
C ILE A 53 23.67 -31.32 14.24
N PRO A 54 23.26 -32.34 13.45
CA PRO A 54 23.41 -33.74 13.86
C PRO A 54 24.88 -34.17 13.94
N ASP A 55 25.23 -34.95 14.97
CA ASP A 55 26.60 -35.44 15.19
C ASP A 55 27.10 -36.40 14.10
N SER A 56 26.19 -37.01 13.33
CA SER A 56 26.50 -37.83 12.15
C SER A 56 27.27 -37.08 11.06
N ILE A 57 27.23 -35.74 11.05
CA ILE A 57 28.04 -34.91 10.13
C ILE A 57 29.54 -35.20 10.26
N ARG A 58 30.01 -35.62 11.45
CA ARG A 58 31.41 -35.97 11.74
C ARG A 58 31.92 -37.15 10.90
N GLU A 59 31.04 -37.99 10.36
CA GLU A 59 31.40 -39.11 9.49
C GLU A 59 31.77 -38.64 8.07
N LEU A 60 31.39 -37.41 7.68
CA LEU A 60 31.63 -36.85 6.36
C LEU A 60 33.04 -36.23 6.24
N ALA A 61 34.09 -37.06 6.38
CA ALA A 61 35.49 -36.60 6.34
C ALA A 61 35.88 -35.85 5.04
N GLU A 62 35.21 -36.11 3.92
CA GLU A 62 35.42 -35.44 2.63
C GLU A 62 34.62 -34.12 2.47
N LEU A 63 33.91 -33.66 3.51
CA LEU A 63 33.01 -32.50 3.41
C LEU A 63 33.78 -31.19 3.24
N THR A 64 33.82 -30.68 2.01
CA THR A 64 34.53 -29.43 1.66
C THR A 64 33.73 -28.15 1.89
N ALA A 65 32.39 -28.21 1.94
CA ALA A 65 31.58 -27.01 2.23
C ALA A 65 30.24 -27.34 2.90
N LEU A 66 29.87 -26.55 3.92
CA LEU A 66 28.62 -26.65 4.66
C LEU A 66 27.84 -25.34 4.61
N ARG A 67 26.55 -25.43 4.30
CA ARG A 67 25.59 -24.33 4.33
C ARG A 67 24.54 -24.55 5.40
N LEU A 68 24.50 -23.67 6.39
CA LEU A 68 23.33 -23.44 7.24
C LEU A 68 22.45 -22.30 6.70
N THR A 69 22.81 -21.72 5.55
CA THR A 69 22.07 -20.67 4.84
C THR A 69 22.08 -20.98 3.34
N CYS A 70 20.92 -20.97 2.69
CA CYS A 70 20.82 -21.10 1.24
C CYS A 70 19.71 -20.23 0.66
N TRP A 71 19.77 -19.95 -0.64
CA TRP A 71 18.69 -19.31 -1.37
C TRP A 71 17.78 -20.38 -1.95
N ASP A 72 16.56 -20.52 -1.42
CA ASP A 72 15.56 -21.41 -1.97
C ASP A 72 14.90 -20.73 -3.18
N ARG A 73 15.21 -21.25 -4.38
CA ARG A 73 14.65 -20.76 -5.64
C ARG A 73 13.13 -20.94 -5.75
N ALA A 74 12.54 -21.90 -5.04
CA ALA A 74 11.10 -22.12 -5.02
C ALA A 74 10.36 -21.20 -4.02
N ARG A 75 11.08 -20.60 -3.06
CA ARG A 75 10.53 -19.66 -2.06
C ARG A 75 10.99 -18.21 -2.26
N GLY A 76 11.79 -17.91 -3.28
CA GLY A 76 12.33 -16.57 -3.55
C GLY A 76 13.04 -15.92 -2.37
N SER A 77 13.66 -16.71 -1.48
CA SER A 77 14.12 -16.23 -0.17
C SER A 77 15.23 -17.07 0.44
N PHE A 78 15.93 -16.49 1.44
CA PHE A 78 16.94 -17.20 2.21
C PHE A 78 16.30 -18.06 3.32
N ILE A 79 16.44 -19.38 3.18
CA ILE A 79 16.30 -20.30 4.31
C ILE A 79 17.62 -20.24 5.11
N SER A 80 17.53 -20.27 6.43
CA SER A 80 18.66 -20.56 7.30
C SER A 80 18.23 -21.40 8.50
N ALA A 81 19.18 -22.15 9.06
CA ALA A 81 19.01 -22.87 10.32
C ALA A 81 19.08 -21.87 11.50
N ARG A 82 18.07 -21.00 11.60
CA ARG A 82 18.07 -19.79 12.45
C ARG A 82 18.33 -20.07 13.93
N LEU A 83 17.94 -21.25 14.39
CA LEU A 83 18.03 -21.66 15.80
C LEU A 83 19.37 -22.35 16.13
N VAL A 84 20.21 -22.68 15.14
CA VAL A 84 21.55 -23.25 15.40
C VAL A 84 22.42 -22.24 16.13
N THR A 85 22.87 -22.68 17.32
CA THR A 85 23.78 -21.98 18.22
C THR A 85 25.12 -22.71 18.36
N ASP A 86 25.08 -24.05 18.46
CA ASP A 86 26.24 -24.92 18.66
C ASP A 86 26.88 -25.38 17.35
N LEU A 87 28.21 -25.21 17.26
CA LEU A 87 29.06 -25.67 16.16
C LEU A 87 29.96 -26.85 16.54
N THR A 88 29.85 -27.38 17.77
CA THR A 88 30.65 -28.52 18.28
C THR A 88 30.63 -29.74 17.35
N PRO A 89 29.51 -30.10 16.68
CA PRO A 89 29.47 -31.19 15.69
C PRO A 89 30.42 -31.01 14.49
N LEU A 90 30.92 -29.80 14.21
CA LEU A 90 31.89 -29.54 13.14
C LEU A 90 33.35 -29.83 13.55
N THR A 91 33.58 -30.12 14.84
CA THR A 91 34.93 -30.40 15.37
C THR A 91 35.50 -31.68 14.76
N GLY A 92 36.57 -31.54 13.97
CA GLY A 92 37.26 -32.66 13.30
C GLY A 92 37.02 -32.74 11.78
N LEU A 93 36.20 -31.85 11.19
CA LEU A 93 36.02 -31.77 9.74
C LEU A 93 37.23 -31.09 9.05
N GLU A 94 38.39 -31.76 9.06
CA GLU A 94 39.68 -31.18 8.63
C GLU A 94 39.72 -30.72 7.15
N ASN A 95 38.78 -31.16 6.30
CA ASN A 95 38.66 -30.77 4.89
C ASN A 95 37.69 -29.62 4.60
N LEU A 96 37.01 -29.04 5.62
CA LEU A 96 35.97 -28.03 5.42
C LEU A 96 36.53 -26.66 5.01
N GLN A 97 36.41 -26.33 3.72
CA GLN A 97 36.91 -25.11 3.09
C GLN A 97 35.88 -23.95 3.08
N GLY A 98 34.58 -24.24 3.06
CA GLY A 98 33.53 -23.22 3.01
C GLY A 98 32.45 -23.40 4.08
N LEU A 99 32.21 -22.38 4.90
CA LEU A 99 31.21 -22.40 5.97
C LEU A 99 30.29 -21.17 5.90
N PHE A 100 29.00 -21.42 5.67
CA PHE A 100 27.98 -20.38 5.49
C PHE A 100 26.96 -20.46 6.62
N LEU A 101 26.98 -19.44 7.49
CA LEU A 101 26.28 -19.36 8.77
C LEU A 101 25.43 -18.07 8.90
N SER A 102 25.18 -17.37 7.79
CA SER A 102 24.35 -16.16 7.77
C SER A 102 22.98 -16.41 8.42
N TYR A 103 22.53 -15.47 9.25
CA TYR A 103 21.23 -15.56 9.93
C TYR A 103 21.06 -16.82 10.80
N THR A 104 22.13 -17.22 11.51
CA THR A 104 22.09 -18.26 12.57
C THR A 104 22.29 -17.60 13.94
N ALA A 105 21.92 -18.30 15.01
CA ALA A 105 22.05 -17.83 16.39
C ALA A 105 23.45 -18.04 16.99
N VAL A 106 24.44 -18.43 16.17
CA VAL A 106 25.83 -18.67 16.57
C VAL A 106 26.44 -17.44 17.26
N THR A 107 27.10 -17.71 18.39
CA THR A 107 27.86 -16.75 19.21
C THR A 107 29.32 -17.18 19.40
N ASP A 108 29.55 -18.49 19.60
CA ASP A 108 30.87 -19.08 19.81
C ASP A 108 31.43 -19.68 18.51
N LEU A 109 32.69 -19.34 18.21
CA LEU A 109 33.45 -19.87 17.07
C LEU A 109 34.57 -20.85 17.49
N THR A 110 34.70 -21.16 18.79
CA THR A 110 35.74 -22.04 19.33
C THR A 110 35.85 -23.40 18.61
N PRO A 111 34.74 -24.08 18.22
CA PRO A 111 34.81 -25.32 17.42
C PRO A 111 35.55 -25.20 16.08
N LEU A 112 35.64 -23.99 15.51
CA LEU A 112 36.31 -23.75 14.21
C LEU A 112 37.84 -23.70 14.32
N THR A 113 38.42 -23.55 15.52
CA THR A 113 39.86 -23.37 15.75
C THR A 113 40.74 -24.48 15.13
N GLY A 114 40.20 -25.69 14.97
CA GLY A 114 40.89 -26.83 14.33
C GLY A 114 40.82 -26.85 12.79
N ILE A 115 39.88 -26.13 12.17
CA ILE A 115 39.50 -26.28 10.76
C ILE A 115 40.43 -25.45 9.85
N LYS A 116 41.70 -25.84 9.80
CA LYS A 116 42.79 -25.09 9.13
C LYS A 116 42.64 -25.01 7.60
N SER A 117 41.78 -25.81 7.00
CA SER A 117 41.47 -25.79 5.56
C SER A 117 40.47 -24.70 5.17
N LEU A 118 39.83 -24.02 6.14
CA LEU A 118 38.79 -23.03 5.90
C LEU A 118 39.30 -21.84 5.07
N GLN A 119 38.65 -21.59 3.94
CA GLN A 119 38.94 -20.53 2.96
C GLN A 119 37.84 -19.45 2.92
N SER A 120 36.59 -19.83 3.16
CA SER A 120 35.44 -18.92 3.12
C SER A 120 34.57 -19.08 4.37
N LEU A 121 34.37 -17.99 5.11
CA LEU A 121 33.55 -17.94 6.32
C LEU A 121 32.56 -16.78 6.27
N ILE A 122 31.27 -17.10 6.17
CA ILE A 122 30.19 -16.12 6.05
C ILE A 122 29.32 -16.18 7.32
N LEU A 123 29.41 -15.12 8.14
CA LEU A 123 28.80 -14.97 9.46
C LEU A 123 27.87 -13.74 9.54
N SER A 124 27.39 -13.23 8.41
CA SER A 124 26.56 -12.02 8.35
C SER A 124 25.26 -12.17 9.16
N GLU A 125 24.94 -11.18 9.99
CA GLU A 125 23.79 -11.20 10.91
C GLU A 125 23.78 -12.42 11.85
N THR A 126 24.94 -12.73 12.43
CA THR A 126 25.08 -13.62 13.60
C THR A 126 25.38 -12.79 14.86
N GLN A 127 25.32 -13.43 16.04
CA GLN A 127 25.57 -12.75 17.33
C GLN A 127 27.03 -12.88 17.82
N VAL A 128 27.96 -13.22 16.91
CA VAL A 128 29.40 -13.29 17.18
C VAL A 128 29.94 -11.94 17.64
N THR A 129 30.80 -11.99 18.66
CA THR A 129 31.57 -10.86 19.22
C THR A 129 33.07 -11.10 19.25
N ASP A 130 33.50 -12.34 19.48
CA ASP A 130 34.92 -12.74 19.53
C ASP A 130 35.36 -13.40 18.21
N LEU A 131 36.53 -12.98 17.72
CA LEU A 131 37.19 -13.53 16.54
C LEU A 131 38.45 -14.35 16.86
N THR A 132 38.83 -14.47 18.14
CA THR A 132 40.04 -15.18 18.59
C THR A 132 40.18 -16.60 18.00
N PRO A 133 39.11 -17.41 17.88
CA PRO A 133 39.18 -18.73 17.23
C PRO A 133 39.66 -18.72 15.76
N LEU A 134 39.55 -17.59 15.05
CA LEU A 134 39.97 -17.48 13.65
C LEU A 134 41.47 -17.22 13.46
N ALA A 135 42.20 -16.80 14.50
CA ALA A 135 43.58 -16.29 14.37
C ALA A 135 44.59 -17.32 13.81
N GLY A 136 44.29 -18.62 13.91
CA GLY A 136 45.10 -19.70 13.34
C GLY A 136 44.74 -20.10 11.90
N LEU A 137 43.62 -19.61 11.35
CA LEU A 137 43.00 -20.12 10.12
C LEU A 137 43.57 -19.45 8.86
N LYS A 138 44.89 -19.53 8.68
CA LYS A 138 45.68 -18.82 7.66
C LYS A 138 45.27 -19.04 6.20
N ASN A 139 44.41 -20.02 5.90
CA ASN A 139 43.89 -20.27 4.55
C ASN A 139 42.65 -19.42 4.20
N LEU A 140 42.10 -18.65 5.15
CA LEU A 140 40.96 -17.77 4.91
C LEU A 140 41.25 -16.72 3.83
N GLN A 141 40.50 -16.78 2.74
CA GLN A 141 40.50 -15.86 1.60
C GLN A 141 39.27 -14.94 1.58
N SER A 142 38.16 -15.36 2.19
CA SER A 142 36.90 -14.61 2.23
C SER A 142 36.25 -14.65 3.61
N ILE A 143 36.00 -13.47 4.18
CA ILE A 143 35.34 -13.29 5.48
C ILE A 143 34.22 -12.26 5.34
N ASN A 144 33.01 -12.61 5.78
CA ASN A 144 31.88 -11.68 5.89
C ASN A 144 31.31 -11.69 7.30
N LEU A 145 31.34 -10.53 7.95
CA LEU A 145 30.91 -10.28 9.32
C LEU A 145 29.84 -9.17 9.39
N SER A 146 29.15 -8.86 8.28
CA SER A 146 28.20 -7.74 8.23
C SER A 146 27.11 -7.85 9.31
N ALA A 147 26.83 -6.74 9.99
CA ALA A 147 25.86 -6.61 11.08
C ALA A 147 26.03 -7.60 12.25
N THR A 148 27.26 -8.10 12.47
CA THR A 148 27.68 -8.71 13.74
C THR A 148 27.99 -7.63 14.79
N GLN A 149 28.16 -8.03 16.06
CA GLN A 149 28.47 -7.11 17.16
C GLN A 149 29.98 -6.86 17.35
N ILE A 150 30.80 -7.21 16.35
CA ILE A 150 32.26 -7.16 16.42
C ILE A 150 32.78 -5.71 16.52
N THR A 151 33.84 -5.54 17.30
CA THR A 151 34.57 -4.28 17.50
C THR A 151 36.08 -4.42 17.36
N ASP A 152 36.64 -5.60 17.66
CA ASP A 152 38.07 -5.89 17.55
C ASP A 152 38.35 -6.73 16.29
N LEU A 153 39.44 -6.40 15.60
CA LEU A 153 39.92 -7.10 14.39
C LEU A 153 41.33 -7.70 14.60
N ALA A 154 41.94 -7.57 15.78
CA ALA A 154 43.28 -8.09 16.07
C ALA A 154 43.47 -9.58 15.71
N PRO A 155 42.49 -10.49 15.89
CA PRO A 155 42.59 -11.87 15.44
C PRO A 155 42.76 -12.06 13.92
N LEU A 156 42.39 -11.07 13.09
CA LEU A 156 42.52 -11.15 11.62
C LEU A 156 43.92 -10.79 11.11
N ALA A 157 44.79 -10.20 11.94
CA ALA A 157 46.05 -9.60 11.49
C ALA A 157 47.07 -10.60 10.90
N GLY A 158 46.94 -11.90 11.20
CA GLY A 158 47.79 -12.96 10.68
C GLY A 158 47.23 -13.70 9.45
N LEU A 159 46.11 -13.26 8.89
CA LEU A 159 45.40 -13.92 7.79
C LEU A 159 45.89 -13.43 6.42
N GLU A 160 47.19 -13.60 6.16
CA GLU A 160 47.92 -13.06 5.01
C GLU A 160 47.31 -13.40 3.62
N ASN A 161 46.49 -14.45 3.52
CA ASN A 161 45.79 -14.87 2.29
C ASN A 161 44.42 -14.20 2.07
N LEU A 162 43.96 -13.32 2.97
CA LEU A 162 42.63 -12.73 2.91
C LEU A 162 42.49 -11.77 1.71
N GLN A 163 41.55 -12.07 0.81
CA GLN A 163 41.25 -11.30 -0.40
C GLN A 163 39.96 -10.48 -0.27
N ASN A 164 38.97 -10.99 0.46
CA ASN A 164 37.66 -10.37 0.64
C ASN A 164 37.32 -10.20 2.12
N LEU A 165 37.03 -8.97 2.55
CA LEU A 165 36.59 -8.66 3.90
C LEU A 165 35.35 -7.74 3.90
N THR A 166 34.24 -8.24 4.44
CA THR A 166 32.99 -7.47 4.58
C THR A 166 32.67 -7.23 6.06
N LEU A 167 32.56 -5.96 6.45
CA LEU A 167 32.33 -5.49 7.83
C LEU A 167 31.11 -4.55 7.93
N SER A 168 30.21 -4.54 6.93
CA SER A 168 29.11 -3.58 6.83
C SER A 168 28.27 -3.54 8.10
N TYR A 169 27.93 -2.35 8.59
CA TYR A 169 27.09 -2.12 9.78
C TYR A 169 27.61 -2.73 11.10
N THR A 170 28.84 -3.25 11.14
CA THR A 170 29.54 -3.55 12.40
C THR A 170 29.94 -2.25 13.13
N THR A 171 30.48 -2.36 14.34
CA THR A 171 30.88 -1.18 15.13
C THR A 171 32.37 -1.00 15.31
N VAL A 172 33.15 -1.61 14.40
CA VAL A 172 34.57 -1.35 14.16
C VAL A 172 34.86 0.16 14.01
N THR A 173 35.96 0.60 14.62
CA THR A 173 36.54 1.94 14.47
C THR A 173 38.03 1.91 14.09
N ASP A 174 38.76 0.89 14.54
CA ASP A 174 40.19 0.71 14.27
C ASP A 174 40.39 -0.29 13.12
N LEU A 175 41.33 0.02 12.23
CA LEU A 175 41.72 -0.81 11.08
C LEU A 175 43.20 -1.22 11.15
N ALA A 176 43.95 -0.86 12.20
CA ALA A 176 45.36 -1.23 12.36
C ALA A 176 45.66 -2.73 12.18
N PRO A 177 44.80 -3.67 12.63
CA PRO A 177 44.97 -5.10 12.35
C PRO A 177 45.00 -5.48 10.86
N LEU A 178 44.41 -4.66 9.97
CA LEU A 178 44.35 -4.97 8.53
C LEU A 178 45.62 -4.58 7.77
N ALA A 179 46.55 -3.82 8.37
CA ALA A 179 47.66 -3.18 7.67
C ALA A 179 48.66 -4.14 6.99
N GLY A 180 48.73 -5.39 7.44
CA GLY A 180 49.60 -6.43 6.87
C GLY A 180 48.96 -7.28 5.76
N LEU A 181 47.67 -7.08 5.45
CA LEU A 181 46.91 -7.96 4.55
C LEU A 181 47.12 -7.60 3.07
N GLU A 182 48.38 -7.63 2.59
CA GLU A 182 48.74 -7.11 1.25
C GLU A 182 48.00 -7.78 0.07
N ASN A 183 47.40 -8.96 0.27
CA ASN A 183 46.58 -9.68 -0.72
C ASN A 183 45.09 -9.23 -0.77
N LEU A 184 44.66 -8.30 0.10
CA LEU A 184 43.26 -7.86 0.16
C LEU A 184 42.86 -7.10 -1.11
N GLN A 185 41.80 -7.58 -1.78
CA GLN A 185 41.29 -7.05 -3.06
C GLN A 185 39.96 -6.30 -2.88
N HIS A 186 39.10 -6.75 -1.97
CA HIS A 186 37.79 -6.14 -1.72
C HIS A 186 37.56 -5.91 -0.23
N LEU A 187 37.33 -4.65 0.16
CA LEU A 187 37.06 -4.23 1.54
C LEU A 187 35.78 -3.40 1.61
N ILE A 188 34.80 -3.87 2.38
CA ILE A 188 33.49 -3.22 2.52
C ILE A 188 33.27 -2.81 3.98
N LEU A 189 33.22 -1.49 4.21
CA LEU A 189 33.10 -0.82 5.51
C LEU A 189 31.80 0.01 5.64
N LEU A 190 30.86 -0.15 4.71
CA LEU A 190 29.52 0.49 4.70
C LEU A 190 28.91 0.63 6.11
N GLY A 191 28.62 1.86 6.54
CA GLY A 191 27.92 2.15 7.79
C GLY A 191 28.69 1.83 9.08
N THR A 192 29.99 1.51 9.00
CA THR A 192 30.86 1.37 10.18
C THR A 192 31.25 2.73 10.77
N ARG A 193 32.08 2.75 11.82
CA ARG A 193 32.48 3.97 12.54
C ARG A 193 33.92 4.41 12.27
N VAL A 194 34.54 3.85 11.23
CA VAL A 194 35.88 4.19 10.74
C VAL A 194 36.02 5.70 10.49
N ILE A 195 37.19 6.23 10.84
CA ILE A 195 37.61 7.63 10.63
C ILE A 195 39.00 7.66 9.98
N ASP A 196 39.95 6.90 10.52
CA ASP A 196 41.31 6.80 10.00
C ASP A 196 41.44 5.68 8.95
N LEU A 197 42.13 5.99 7.86
CA LEU A 197 42.44 5.07 6.76
C LEU A 197 43.95 4.79 6.64
N THR A 198 44.79 5.35 7.52
CA THR A 198 46.24 5.15 7.53
C THR A 198 46.66 3.66 7.48
N PRO A 199 45.99 2.72 8.19
CA PRO A 199 46.27 1.29 8.05
C PRO A 199 46.12 0.72 6.64
N LEU A 200 45.26 1.30 5.80
CA LEU A 200 44.99 0.78 4.45
C LEU A 200 46.08 1.14 3.43
N ALA A 201 46.98 2.09 3.73
CA ALA A 201 47.95 2.61 2.76
C ALA A 201 48.93 1.57 2.18
N GLY A 202 49.10 0.42 2.83
CA GLY A 202 49.94 -0.68 2.37
C GLY A 202 49.26 -1.63 1.36
N LEU A 203 47.94 -1.62 1.26
CA LEU A 203 47.13 -2.67 0.62
C LEU A 203 47.08 -2.56 -0.91
N LYS A 204 48.24 -2.65 -1.58
CA LYS A 204 48.43 -2.37 -3.01
C LYS A 204 47.55 -3.20 -3.95
N SER A 205 47.07 -4.37 -3.49
CA SER A 205 46.18 -5.27 -4.25
C SER A 205 44.71 -4.85 -4.23
N LEU A 206 44.33 -3.84 -3.45
CA LEU A 206 42.94 -3.43 -3.25
C LEU A 206 42.35 -2.86 -4.55
N GLN A 207 41.29 -3.51 -5.03
CA GLN A 207 40.55 -3.18 -6.26
C GLN A 207 39.21 -2.51 -5.97
N SER A 208 38.58 -2.81 -4.83
CA SER A 208 37.31 -2.19 -4.43
C SER A 208 37.29 -1.81 -2.96
N LEU A 209 36.89 -0.57 -2.67
CA LEU A 209 36.77 -0.02 -1.32
C LEU A 209 35.43 0.71 -1.15
N ASP A 210 34.56 0.16 -0.32
CA ASP A 210 33.29 0.80 0.08
C ASP A 210 33.44 1.38 1.50
N LEU A 211 33.41 2.70 1.59
CA LEU A 211 33.44 3.50 2.82
C LEU A 211 32.11 4.24 3.06
N SER A 212 31.04 3.88 2.36
CA SER A 212 29.80 4.65 2.36
C SER A 212 29.15 4.74 3.75
N GLY A 213 28.68 5.93 4.12
CA GLY A 213 28.11 6.20 5.45
C GLY A 213 29.08 6.08 6.64
N THR A 214 30.39 5.94 6.41
CA THR A 214 31.40 6.01 7.48
C THR A 214 31.68 7.47 7.91
N ARG A 215 32.66 7.68 8.80
CA ARG A 215 33.01 9.00 9.35
C ARG A 215 34.31 9.57 8.79
N VAL A 216 34.85 8.97 7.74
CA VAL A 216 36.07 9.42 7.03
C VAL A 216 35.93 10.87 6.57
N THR A 217 36.99 11.64 6.81
CA THR A 217 37.19 13.00 6.29
C THR A 217 38.43 13.12 5.39
N ASN A 218 39.42 12.24 5.56
CA ASN A 218 40.72 12.31 4.90
C ASN A 218 40.99 11.01 4.11
N ILE A 219 41.21 11.15 2.80
CA ILE A 219 41.52 10.03 1.89
C ILE A 219 42.99 10.01 1.42
N ALA A 220 43.88 10.83 2.00
CA ALA A 220 45.31 10.82 1.69
C ALA A 220 46.00 9.44 1.81
N PRO A 221 45.62 8.53 2.74
CA PRO A 221 46.15 7.16 2.76
C PRO A 221 45.89 6.34 1.48
N LEU A 222 44.87 6.69 0.68
CA LEU A 222 44.49 5.92 -0.51
C LEU A 222 45.40 6.17 -1.73
N VAL A 223 46.27 7.19 -1.68
CA VAL A 223 47.22 7.55 -2.76
C VAL A 223 48.10 6.37 -3.21
N GLY A 224 48.38 5.42 -2.32
CA GLY A 224 49.19 4.24 -2.63
C GLY A 224 48.47 3.10 -3.35
N LEU A 225 47.14 3.15 -3.49
CA LEU A 225 46.32 2.00 -3.88
C LEU A 225 46.21 1.85 -5.41
N LYS A 226 47.33 1.41 -5.99
CA LYS A 226 47.56 1.37 -7.45
C LYS A 226 46.58 0.51 -8.25
N SER A 227 45.90 -0.43 -7.60
CA SER A 227 44.97 -1.37 -8.23
C SER A 227 43.49 -0.96 -8.12
N LEU A 228 43.20 0.17 -7.45
CA LEU A 228 41.82 0.54 -7.08
C LEU A 228 40.98 0.90 -8.31
N GLN A 229 39.92 0.11 -8.55
CA GLN A 229 38.97 0.26 -9.65
C GLN A 229 37.65 0.90 -9.21
N SER A 230 37.23 0.65 -7.97
CA SER A 230 35.97 1.17 -7.41
C SER A 230 36.17 1.79 -6.03
N LEU A 231 35.62 2.99 -5.81
CA LEU A 231 35.67 3.71 -4.54
C LEU A 231 34.30 4.34 -4.23
N ASP A 232 33.61 3.84 -3.19
CA ASP A 232 32.37 4.44 -2.67
C ASP A 232 32.66 5.27 -1.41
N LEU A 233 32.52 6.59 -1.51
CA LEU A 233 32.62 7.59 -0.42
C LEU A 233 31.26 8.24 -0.09
N ARG A 234 30.15 7.71 -0.62
CA ARG A 234 28.79 8.21 -0.46
C ARG A 234 28.41 8.45 0.99
N ARG A 235 27.82 9.61 1.29
CA ARG A 235 27.34 10.02 2.63
C ARG A 235 28.46 10.05 3.71
N THR A 236 29.74 10.12 3.32
CA THR A 236 30.88 10.34 4.25
C THR A 236 31.06 11.84 4.56
N ARG A 237 32.22 12.24 5.11
CA ARG A 237 32.56 13.62 5.47
C ARG A 237 33.80 14.13 4.74
N VAL A 238 34.17 13.49 3.63
CA VAL A 238 35.27 13.94 2.76
C VAL A 238 34.89 15.26 2.10
N THR A 239 35.77 16.26 2.19
CA THR A 239 35.62 17.56 1.52
C THR A 239 36.76 17.84 0.56
N ASP A 240 37.95 17.33 0.88
CA ASP A 240 39.15 17.40 0.05
C ASP A 240 39.35 16.07 -0.69
N ILE A 241 39.31 16.13 -2.02
CA ILE A 241 39.59 14.99 -2.90
C ILE A 241 40.92 15.13 -3.67
N ALA A 242 41.77 16.12 -3.34
CA ALA A 242 43.12 16.28 -3.90
C ALA A 242 43.99 15.00 -3.87
N PRO A 243 43.88 14.08 -2.88
CA PRO A 243 44.55 12.78 -2.93
C PRO A 243 44.29 11.94 -4.19
N LEU A 244 43.13 12.10 -4.84
CA LEU A 244 42.81 11.37 -6.09
C LEU A 244 43.74 11.78 -7.26
N VAL A 245 44.43 12.93 -7.17
CA VAL A 245 45.49 13.32 -8.12
C VAL A 245 46.63 12.29 -8.13
N GLY A 246 46.91 11.62 -7.02
CA GLY A 246 47.89 10.53 -6.98
C GLY A 246 47.47 9.32 -7.82
N LEU A 247 46.17 9.02 -7.86
CA LEU A 247 45.61 7.92 -8.64
C LEU A 247 45.62 8.22 -10.15
N LYS A 248 45.59 9.49 -10.59
CA LYS A 248 45.75 9.86 -12.02
C LYS A 248 47.00 9.27 -12.68
N SER A 249 48.03 8.93 -11.90
CA SER A 249 49.23 8.27 -12.41
C SER A 249 49.01 6.82 -12.89
N LEU A 250 47.87 6.20 -12.55
CA LEU A 250 47.61 4.76 -12.67
C LEU A 250 46.17 4.52 -13.14
N LYS A 251 46.03 3.93 -14.32
CA LYS A 251 44.79 3.90 -15.13
C LYS A 251 43.70 2.93 -14.64
N SER A 252 43.58 2.69 -13.33
CA SER A 252 42.70 1.65 -12.76
C SER A 252 41.30 2.12 -12.37
N LEU A 253 41.12 3.36 -11.89
CA LEU A 253 39.84 3.80 -11.32
C LEU A 253 38.75 3.97 -12.40
N GLN A 254 37.70 3.16 -12.29
CA GLN A 254 36.56 3.07 -13.22
C GLN A 254 35.22 3.53 -12.60
N SER A 255 35.11 3.51 -11.27
CA SER A 255 33.91 3.92 -10.55
C SER A 255 34.23 4.74 -9.30
N LEU A 256 33.58 5.90 -9.18
CA LEU A 256 33.72 6.81 -8.04
C LEU A 256 32.35 7.35 -7.61
N ASN A 257 31.98 7.09 -6.35
CA ASN A 257 30.76 7.64 -5.75
C ASN A 257 31.10 8.64 -4.63
N LEU A 258 30.69 9.88 -4.82
CA LEU A 258 30.85 11.02 -3.91
C LEU A 258 29.49 11.57 -3.43
N SER A 259 28.36 10.94 -3.78
CA SER A 259 27.01 11.44 -3.46
C SER A 259 26.85 11.77 -1.98
N ARG A 260 26.32 12.96 -1.68
CA ARG A 260 26.09 13.46 -0.31
C ARG A 260 27.37 13.56 0.54
N THR A 261 28.49 13.87 -0.09
CA THR A 261 29.66 14.45 0.58
C THR A 261 29.65 15.98 0.44
N PRO A 262 30.32 16.76 1.31
CA PRO A 262 30.46 18.20 1.13
C PRO A 262 31.60 18.57 0.16
N VAL A 263 31.75 17.84 -0.94
CA VAL A 263 32.71 18.15 -2.01
C VAL A 263 32.14 19.22 -2.94
N THR A 264 33.00 20.16 -3.34
CA THR A 264 32.71 21.27 -4.27
C THR A 264 33.68 21.32 -5.45
N ASP A 265 34.97 21.10 -5.20
CA ASP A 265 36.04 21.15 -6.21
C ASP A 265 36.25 19.78 -6.89
N LEU A 266 36.11 19.74 -8.22
CA LEU A 266 36.33 18.56 -9.05
C LEU A 266 37.69 18.56 -9.79
N ALA A 267 38.54 19.58 -9.67
CA ALA A 267 39.87 19.60 -10.29
C ALA A 267 40.75 18.37 -9.96
N PRO A 268 40.62 17.73 -8.77
CA PRO A 268 41.27 16.46 -8.48
C PRO A 268 40.81 15.27 -9.32
N LEU A 269 39.73 15.37 -10.11
CA LEU A 269 39.26 14.32 -11.04
C LEU A 269 39.83 14.45 -12.46
N ALA A 270 40.22 15.65 -12.90
CA ALA A 270 40.64 15.91 -14.28
C ALA A 270 41.80 15.01 -14.76
N GLY A 271 41.56 14.16 -15.76
CA GLY A 271 42.56 13.18 -16.24
C GLY A 271 42.53 11.83 -15.54
N LEU A 272 41.46 11.49 -14.79
CA LEU A 272 41.12 10.10 -14.45
C LEU A 272 40.53 9.38 -15.69
N GLU A 273 41.31 9.29 -16.78
CA GLU A 273 40.88 8.93 -18.14
C GLU A 273 40.03 7.64 -18.28
N ASN A 274 40.06 6.74 -17.29
CA ASN A 274 39.40 5.43 -17.32
C ASN A 274 38.11 5.39 -16.47
N LEU A 275 37.71 6.52 -15.90
CA LEU A 275 36.49 6.64 -15.09
C LEU A 275 35.26 6.48 -15.99
N GLN A 276 34.49 5.42 -15.77
CA GLN A 276 33.25 5.09 -16.50
C GLN A 276 32.00 5.51 -15.74
N ASN A 277 32.08 5.58 -14.41
CA ASN A 277 30.96 5.86 -13.52
C ASN A 277 31.34 6.96 -12.51
N LEU A 278 30.59 8.07 -12.49
CA LEU A 278 30.76 9.16 -11.54
C LEU A 278 29.43 9.53 -10.91
N THR A 279 29.32 9.39 -9.58
CA THR A 279 28.10 9.71 -8.84
C THR A 279 28.34 10.89 -7.89
N LEU A 280 27.68 12.02 -8.15
CA LEU A 280 27.83 13.30 -7.43
C LEU A 280 26.50 13.76 -6.78
N SER A 281 25.42 13.00 -6.86
CA SER A 281 24.09 13.43 -6.40
C SER A 281 24.05 14.00 -4.98
N TYR A 282 23.36 15.14 -4.84
CA TYR A 282 23.24 15.92 -3.61
C TYR A 282 24.61 16.30 -3.00
N THR A 283 25.57 16.66 -3.84
CA THR A 283 26.75 17.49 -3.50
C THR A 283 26.48 18.95 -3.88
N THR A 284 27.33 19.89 -3.44
CA THR A 284 27.22 21.33 -3.79
C THR A 284 28.23 21.68 -4.90
N VAL A 285 28.28 20.85 -5.94
CA VAL A 285 29.09 21.07 -7.15
C VAL A 285 28.34 22.00 -8.11
N THR A 286 29.10 22.91 -8.73
CA THR A 286 28.63 23.86 -9.75
C THR A 286 29.45 23.79 -11.04
N ASP A 287 30.78 23.62 -10.94
CA ASP A 287 31.71 23.57 -12.06
C ASP A 287 32.00 22.13 -12.53
N LEU A 288 31.70 21.85 -13.80
CA LEU A 288 31.98 20.57 -14.46
C LEU A 288 33.21 20.61 -15.37
N ALA A 289 33.90 21.75 -15.55
CA ALA A 289 35.07 21.87 -16.43
C ALA A 289 36.17 20.81 -16.18
N PRO A 290 36.44 20.35 -14.94
CA PRO A 290 37.36 19.24 -14.69
C PRO A 290 36.98 17.90 -15.33
N LEU A 291 35.74 17.70 -15.78
CA LEU A 291 35.25 16.44 -16.36
C LEU A 291 35.44 16.35 -17.89
N ALA A 292 35.73 17.46 -18.57
CA ALA A 292 35.72 17.55 -20.03
C ALA A 292 36.75 16.67 -20.78
N GLY A 293 37.70 16.05 -20.06
CA GLY A 293 38.68 15.11 -20.59
C GLY A 293 38.48 13.66 -20.13
N LEU A 294 37.29 13.30 -19.61
CA LEU A 294 36.98 11.96 -19.13
C LEU A 294 36.26 11.14 -20.22
N GLU A 295 36.89 10.99 -21.38
CA GLU A 295 36.31 10.44 -22.62
C GLU A 295 35.65 9.05 -22.47
N ASN A 296 36.04 8.25 -21.48
CA ASN A 296 35.46 6.92 -21.20
C ASN A 296 34.23 6.96 -20.26
N LEU A 297 33.76 8.14 -19.84
CA LEU A 297 32.63 8.28 -18.93
C LEU A 297 31.33 7.83 -19.61
N GLN A 298 30.64 6.86 -19.01
CA GLN A 298 29.39 6.28 -19.51
C GLN A 298 28.20 6.73 -18.67
N ASN A 299 28.39 6.86 -17.35
CA ASN A 299 27.33 7.09 -16.39
C ASN A 299 27.70 8.26 -15.47
N ILE A 300 26.90 9.33 -15.49
CA ILE A 300 27.06 10.48 -14.60
C ILE A 300 25.73 10.79 -13.87
N ASP A 301 25.80 10.91 -12.54
CA ASP A 301 24.67 11.30 -11.70
C ASP A 301 24.99 12.63 -11.00
N LEU A 302 24.31 13.70 -11.42
CA LEU A 302 24.37 15.05 -10.88
C LEU A 302 23.08 15.43 -10.12
N GLY A 303 22.20 14.47 -9.81
CA GLY A 303 20.87 14.75 -9.27
C GLY A 303 20.90 15.51 -7.94
N GLY A 304 20.24 16.67 -7.88
CA GLY A 304 20.22 17.56 -6.71
C GLY A 304 21.53 18.29 -6.44
N THR A 305 22.31 18.60 -7.47
CA THR A 305 23.49 19.50 -7.41
C THR A 305 23.15 20.91 -7.91
N GLU A 306 24.07 21.87 -7.74
CA GLU A 306 23.90 23.28 -8.12
C GLU A 306 24.45 23.56 -9.55
N VAL A 307 24.46 22.52 -10.40
CA VAL A 307 24.93 22.60 -11.80
C VAL A 307 23.95 23.38 -12.69
N ILE A 308 24.49 24.22 -13.56
CA ILE A 308 23.77 24.99 -14.59
C ILE A 308 24.37 24.77 -15.98
N ASP A 309 25.71 24.78 -16.10
CA ASP A 309 26.43 24.66 -17.38
C ASP A 309 26.79 23.20 -17.69
N LEU A 310 26.33 22.71 -18.85
CA LEU A 310 26.62 21.38 -19.38
C LEU A 310 27.69 21.36 -20.50
N ALA A 311 28.24 22.52 -20.91
CA ALA A 311 29.25 22.59 -21.97
C ALA A 311 30.46 21.66 -21.74
N PRO A 312 30.94 21.41 -20.50
CA PRO A 312 31.99 20.42 -20.24
C PRO A 312 31.64 18.96 -20.59
N LEU A 313 30.36 18.60 -20.76
CA LEU A 313 29.94 17.25 -21.12
C LEU A 313 29.91 17.00 -22.64
N ALA A 314 29.95 18.04 -23.47
CA ALA A 314 29.64 17.96 -24.90
C ALA A 314 30.58 17.07 -25.73
N GLY A 315 31.80 16.81 -25.25
CA GLY A 315 32.78 15.93 -25.89
C GLY A 315 32.82 14.50 -25.33
N LEU A 316 31.94 14.15 -24.38
CA LEU A 316 31.97 12.85 -23.70
C LEU A 316 31.12 11.82 -24.45
N GLU A 317 31.50 11.53 -25.70
CA GLU A 317 30.75 10.72 -26.68
C GLU A 317 30.31 9.33 -26.19
N ASN A 318 30.96 8.78 -25.15
CA ASN A 318 30.61 7.49 -24.54
C ASN A 318 29.49 7.55 -23.49
N LEU A 319 28.95 8.74 -23.16
CA LEU A 319 27.86 8.89 -22.19
C LEU A 319 26.59 8.16 -22.66
N GLN A 320 26.07 7.31 -21.76
CA GLN A 320 24.86 6.50 -21.95
C GLN A 320 23.76 6.88 -20.96
N ASN A 321 24.12 7.31 -19.75
CA ASN A 321 23.18 7.67 -18.69
C ASN A 321 23.59 8.98 -18.01
N ILE A 322 22.68 9.94 -17.99
CA ILE A 322 22.86 11.25 -17.34
C ILE A 322 21.66 11.51 -16.43
N ASP A 323 21.90 11.72 -15.13
CA ASP A 323 20.88 12.19 -14.19
C ASP A 323 21.15 13.67 -13.82
N LEU A 324 20.22 14.56 -14.18
CA LEU A 324 20.21 16.00 -13.86
C LEU A 324 19.05 16.36 -12.92
N GLY A 325 18.35 15.39 -12.33
CA GLY A 325 17.10 15.62 -11.61
C GLY A 325 17.26 16.58 -10.42
N GLY A 326 16.53 17.69 -10.42
CA GLY A 326 16.62 18.73 -9.38
C GLY A 326 17.88 19.58 -9.43
N THR A 327 18.48 19.77 -10.61
CA THR A 327 19.53 20.78 -10.89
C THR A 327 18.93 22.06 -11.49
N GLU A 328 19.74 23.12 -11.63
CA GLU A 328 19.31 24.41 -12.20
C GLU A 328 19.60 24.53 -13.72
N VAL A 329 19.79 23.40 -14.41
CA VAL A 329 20.02 23.31 -15.85
C VAL A 329 18.83 23.83 -16.66
N ILE A 330 19.13 24.72 -17.63
CA ILE A 330 18.16 25.27 -18.60
C ILE A 330 18.46 24.81 -20.03
N ASP A 331 19.74 24.77 -20.42
CA ASP A 331 20.19 24.52 -21.80
C ASP A 331 20.68 23.07 -21.98
N LEU A 332 20.15 22.40 -23.00
CA LEU A 332 20.52 21.03 -23.39
C LEU A 332 21.34 20.98 -24.69
N ALA A 333 21.64 22.11 -25.33
CA ALA A 333 22.46 22.17 -26.55
C ALA A 333 23.82 21.43 -26.43
N PRO A 334 24.51 21.42 -25.27
CA PRO A 334 25.71 20.59 -25.08
C PRO A 334 25.50 19.08 -25.24
N LEU A 335 24.29 18.56 -25.04
CA LEU A 335 24.00 17.12 -25.12
C LEU A 335 23.70 16.63 -26.56
N ALA A 336 23.52 17.54 -27.52
CA ALA A 336 23.02 17.22 -28.87
C ALA A 336 23.96 16.32 -29.71
N GLY A 337 25.24 16.21 -29.33
CA GLY A 337 26.23 15.34 -29.99
C GLY A 337 26.45 13.98 -29.30
N LEU A 338 25.75 13.68 -28.21
CA LEU A 338 25.97 12.47 -27.42
C LEU A 338 25.22 11.26 -28.02
N GLU A 339 25.65 10.80 -29.20
CA GLU A 339 24.97 9.76 -29.99
C GLU A 339 24.74 8.44 -29.22
N ASN A 340 25.54 8.14 -28.19
CA ASN A 340 25.38 6.94 -27.35
C ASN A 340 24.40 7.12 -26.15
N LEU A 341 23.80 8.30 -25.96
CA LEU A 341 22.93 8.59 -24.82
C LEU A 341 21.64 7.76 -24.89
N GLN A 342 21.34 7.03 -23.82
CA GLN A 342 20.21 6.10 -23.74
C GLN A 342 19.16 6.57 -22.72
N ASN A 343 19.57 7.12 -21.58
CA ASN A 343 18.64 7.55 -20.53
C ASN A 343 19.04 8.93 -19.99
N LEU A 344 18.05 9.83 -19.90
CA LEU A 344 18.23 11.22 -19.45
C LEU A 344 17.15 11.61 -18.44
N THR A 345 17.55 11.85 -17.19
CA THR A 345 16.67 12.40 -16.14
C THR A 345 16.82 13.91 -16.10
N LEU A 346 15.72 14.63 -16.30
CA LEU A 346 15.60 16.10 -16.23
C LEU A 346 14.61 16.54 -15.14
N SER A 347 14.10 15.62 -14.31
CA SER A 347 12.93 15.93 -13.49
C SER A 347 13.19 17.02 -12.46
N TYR A 348 12.25 17.96 -12.34
CA TYR A 348 12.34 19.16 -11.52
C TYR A 348 13.54 20.08 -11.85
N THR A 349 14.02 20.08 -13.11
CA THR A 349 14.92 21.13 -13.64
C THR A 349 14.15 22.32 -14.22
N THR A 350 14.88 23.33 -14.67
CA THR A 350 14.36 24.54 -15.34
C THR A 350 14.39 24.47 -16.87
N VAL A 351 14.62 23.28 -17.44
CA VAL A 351 14.57 23.02 -18.88
C VAL A 351 13.18 23.36 -19.45
N THR A 352 13.19 24.04 -20.59
CA THR A 352 11.97 24.44 -21.34
C THR A 352 11.99 24.04 -22.82
N ASP A 353 13.11 23.52 -23.33
CA ASP A 353 13.26 23.04 -24.70
C ASP A 353 13.95 21.67 -24.71
N LEU A 354 13.44 20.76 -25.57
CA LEU A 354 13.98 19.42 -25.78
C LEU A 354 14.50 19.22 -27.22
N ALA A 355 14.47 20.25 -28.08
CA ALA A 355 14.97 20.18 -29.45
C ALA A 355 16.42 19.67 -29.58
N PRO A 356 17.37 19.97 -28.67
CA PRO A 356 18.71 19.36 -28.69
C PRO A 356 18.73 17.83 -28.65
N LEU A 357 17.69 17.19 -28.13
CA LEU A 357 17.62 15.73 -28.00
C LEU A 357 17.12 15.02 -29.26
N ALA A 358 16.55 15.75 -30.23
CA ALA A 358 15.85 15.18 -31.38
C ALA A 358 16.74 14.36 -32.33
N GLY A 359 18.06 14.59 -32.32
CA GLY A 359 19.04 13.83 -33.10
C GLY A 359 19.57 12.56 -32.44
N LEU A 360 19.20 12.26 -31.19
CA LEU A 360 19.82 11.20 -30.40
C LEU A 360 19.15 9.84 -30.68
N GLU A 361 19.59 9.17 -31.76
CA GLU A 361 18.98 7.92 -32.27
C GLU A 361 18.97 6.75 -31.27
N ASN A 362 19.83 6.75 -30.24
CA ASN A 362 19.88 5.70 -29.20
C ASN A 362 19.08 6.02 -27.93
N LEU A 363 18.42 7.19 -27.84
CA LEU A 363 17.73 7.66 -26.64
C LEU A 363 16.47 6.81 -26.37
N GLN A 364 16.48 6.07 -25.27
CA GLN A 364 15.46 5.09 -24.87
C GLN A 364 14.50 5.62 -23.81
N SER A 365 14.99 6.45 -22.87
CA SER A 365 14.14 7.10 -21.86
C SER A 365 14.44 8.56 -21.58
N ILE A 366 13.38 9.31 -21.28
CA ILE A 366 13.42 10.69 -20.77
C ILE A 366 12.47 10.78 -19.57
N ASP A 367 12.94 11.35 -18.46
CA ASP A 367 12.05 11.86 -17.39
C ASP A 367 12.13 13.39 -17.34
N CYS A 368 11.09 14.06 -17.84
CA CYS A 368 10.92 15.51 -17.77
C CYS A 368 9.81 15.93 -16.81
N SER A 369 9.55 15.13 -15.77
CA SER A 369 8.59 15.46 -14.72
C SER A 369 8.91 16.82 -14.07
N GLY A 370 7.89 17.60 -13.71
CA GLY A 370 8.03 18.96 -13.16
C GLY A 370 8.57 20.04 -14.12
N CYS A 371 9.01 19.68 -15.33
CA CYS A 371 9.48 20.65 -16.33
C CYS A 371 8.30 21.35 -17.02
N ARG A 372 8.54 22.53 -17.62
CA ARG A 372 7.54 23.23 -18.47
C ARG A 372 8.06 23.32 -19.90
N ILE A 373 7.94 22.22 -20.65
CA ILE A 373 8.49 22.12 -22.01
C ILE A 373 7.60 22.92 -22.99
N THR A 374 8.17 23.93 -23.64
CA THR A 374 7.45 24.96 -24.41
C THR A 374 7.27 24.65 -25.89
N SER A 375 7.85 23.55 -26.38
CA SER A 375 7.59 23.02 -27.73
C SER A 375 7.61 21.48 -27.73
N VAL A 376 6.95 20.86 -28.70
CA VAL A 376 7.12 19.44 -29.02
C VAL A 376 8.20 19.36 -30.12
N PRO A 377 9.37 18.76 -29.89
CA PRO A 377 10.39 18.67 -30.93
C PRO A 377 9.98 17.71 -32.05
N ASP A 378 10.21 18.14 -33.30
CA ASP A 378 10.03 17.30 -34.48
C ASP A 378 10.86 16.00 -34.36
N GLY A 379 10.24 14.85 -34.63
CA GLY A 379 10.88 13.53 -34.67
C GLY A 379 11.23 12.90 -33.32
N LEU A 380 11.52 13.67 -32.26
CA LEU A 380 11.96 13.14 -30.96
C LEU A 380 11.01 12.06 -30.42
N PHE A 381 9.72 12.37 -30.34
CA PHE A 381 8.73 11.43 -29.81
C PHE A 381 8.39 10.29 -30.77
N ASP A 382 8.71 10.37 -32.07
CA ASP A 382 8.52 9.28 -33.03
C ASP A 382 9.75 8.38 -33.18
N SER A 383 10.89 8.72 -32.56
CA SER A 383 12.11 7.90 -32.53
C SER A 383 11.82 6.44 -32.10
N PRO A 384 12.16 5.42 -32.90
CA PRO A 384 11.84 4.03 -32.58
C PRO A 384 12.67 3.47 -31.42
N ALA A 385 13.78 4.13 -31.04
CA ALA A 385 14.54 3.79 -29.84
C ALA A 385 13.83 4.27 -28.57
N LEU A 386 13.15 5.41 -28.62
CA LEU A 386 12.45 5.99 -27.48
C LEU A 386 11.27 5.10 -27.08
N ARG A 387 11.33 4.59 -25.86
CA ARG A 387 10.39 3.62 -25.27
C ARG A 387 9.66 4.18 -24.07
N TRP A 388 10.27 5.10 -23.34
CA TRP A 388 9.78 5.57 -22.06
C TRP A 388 9.85 7.10 -21.96
N VAL A 389 8.73 7.74 -21.68
CA VAL A 389 8.70 9.17 -21.29
C VAL A 389 7.88 9.30 -20.03
N ILE A 390 8.47 9.90 -18.99
CA ILE A 390 7.75 10.34 -17.80
C ILE A 390 7.66 11.87 -17.85
N CYS A 391 6.45 12.40 -17.72
CA CYS A 391 6.17 13.82 -17.63
C CYS A 391 5.06 14.05 -16.59
N SER A 392 5.36 13.72 -15.33
CA SER A 392 4.45 13.90 -14.19
C SER A 392 4.64 15.29 -13.57
N GLU A 393 3.58 15.91 -13.02
CA GLU A 393 3.62 17.26 -12.40
C GLU A 393 4.18 18.39 -13.30
N GLY A 394 4.38 18.15 -14.61
CA GLY A 394 4.93 19.10 -15.59
C GLY A 394 3.98 19.40 -16.76
N ALA A 395 4.49 20.08 -17.78
CA ALA A 395 3.77 20.43 -19.00
C ALA A 395 4.60 20.17 -20.27
N LEU A 396 3.92 19.82 -21.36
CA LEU A 396 4.48 19.63 -22.70
C LEU A 396 3.57 20.34 -23.70
N ALA A 397 4.07 21.40 -24.34
CA ALA A 397 3.25 22.37 -25.05
C ALA A 397 2.25 21.77 -26.04
N ASP A 398 1.03 22.28 -26.01
CA ASP A 398 -0.12 21.88 -26.82
C ASP A 398 -0.61 20.42 -26.60
N ILE A 399 0.06 19.62 -25.75
CA ILE A 399 -0.41 18.28 -25.35
C ILE A 399 -1.23 18.39 -24.05
N PRO A 400 -2.45 17.82 -23.98
CA PRO A 400 -3.20 17.81 -22.74
C PRO A 400 -2.47 17.06 -21.62
N ALA A 401 -2.42 17.66 -20.42
CA ALA A 401 -2.01 16.98 -19.19
C ALA A 401 -2.79 15.67 -18.93
N GLU A 402 -4.00 15.54 -19.48
CA GLU A 402 -4.81 14.31 -19.44
C GLU A 402 -4.24 13.15 -20.28
N ALA A 403 -3.23 13.41 -21.12
CA ALA A 403 -2.44 12.46 -21.91
C ALA A 403 -0.96 12.37 -21.47
N LEU A 404 -0.57 13.10 -20.41
CA LEU A 404 0.75 13.00 -19.77
C LEU A 404 0.72 11.99 -18.60
N SER A 405 1.83 11.84 -17.88
CA SER A 405 1.97 10.85 -16.80
C SER A 405 1.06 11.18 -15.61
N GLN A 406 0.15 10.28 -15.23
CA GLN A 406 -0.80 10.55 -14.14
C GLN A 406 -0.19 10.28 -12.76
N GLY A 407 0.89 9.50 -12.69
CA GLY A 407 1.79 9.27 -11.55
C GLY A 407 3.27 9.24 -11.96
N GLY A 408 4.17 9.30 -10.97
CA GLY A 408 5.62 9.47 -11.17
C GLY A 408 6.39 8.30 -11.78
N ALA A 409 5.71 7.23 -12.22
CA ALA A 409 6.29 6.11 -12.95
C ALA A 409 5.49 5.78 -14.23
N ASP A 410 4.51 6.60 -14.62
CA ASP A 410 3.63 6.31 -15.75
C ASP A 410 4.29 6.72 -17.06
N ASN A 411 4.43 5.77 -17.99
CA ASN A 411 4.95 6.04 -19.33
C ASN A 411 3.88 6.69 -20.22
N CYS A 412 4.00 7.99 -20.48
CA CYS A 412 3.04 8.75 -21.29
C CYS A 412 3.33 8.71 -22.81
N LEU A 413 4.49 8.18 -23.23
CA LEU A 413 4.90 8.13 -24.63
C LEU A 413 3.86 7.51 -25.59
N PRO A 414 3.11 6.44 -25.25
CA PRO A 414 2.06 5.91 -26.13
C PRO A 414 0.93 6.93 -26.36
N HIS A 415 0.50 7.63 -25.31
CA HIS A 415 -0.56 8.65 -25.42
C HIS A 415 -0.09 9.86 -26.23
N ILE A 416 1.16 10.32 -26.03
CA ILE A 416 1.78 11.39 -26.83
C ILE A 416 1.81 11.00 -28.31
N ARG A 417 2.36 9.82 -28.66
CA ARG A 417 2.42 9.31 -30.04
C ARG A 417 1.04 9.20 -30.68
N ALA A 418 0.06 8.65 -29.97
CA ALA A 418 -1.31 8.56 -30.46
C ALA A 418 -1.96 9.94 -30.63
N HIS A 419 -1.66 10.90 -29.75
CA HIS A 419 -2.17 12.26 -29.83
C HIS A 419 -1.62 13.00 -31.04
N LEU A 420 -0.29 13.00 -31.25
CA LEU A 420 0.37 13.69 -32.36
C LEU A 420 -0.16 13.22 -33.72
N ARG A 421 -0.32 11.90 -33.91
CA ARG A 421 -0.91 11.31 -35.13
C ARG A 421 -2.36 11.73 -35.40
N ASP A 422 -3.12 12.04 -34.35
CA ASP A 422 -4.47 12.57 -34.50
C ASP A 422 -4.49 14.08 -34.79
N LEU A 423 -3.40 14.82 -34.52
CA LEU A 423 -3.22 16.22 -34.96
C LEU A 423 -2.87 16.33 -36.45
N GLU A 424 -2.18 15.34 -37.03
CA GLU A 424 -1.89 15.28 -38.48
C GLU A 424 -3.17 15.35 -39.34
N GLN A 425 -4.28 14.81 -38.83
CA GLN A 425 -5.60 14.88 -39.46
C GLN A 425 -6.26 16.28 -39.39
N GLY A 426 -5.56 17.26 -38.83
CA GLY A 426 -6.03 18.61 -38.49
C GLY A 426 -6.25 18.77 -36.99
N ALA A 427 -5.99 19.97 -36.48
CA ALA A 427 -6.10 20.30 -35.05
C ALA A 427 -7.07 21.46 -34.80
N GLU A 428 -7.75 21.44 -33.64
CA GLU A 428 -8.47 22.58 -33.07
C GLU A 428 -8.05 22.79 -31.61
N ARG A 429 -8.20 24.01 -31.06
CA ARG A 429 -7.91 24.32 -29.65
C ARG A 429 -8.99 23.75 -28.74
N MET A 430 -8.63 23.10 -27.64
CA MET A 430 -9.59 22.63 -26.63
C MET A 430 -10.19 23.79 -25.84
N ARG A 431 -11.43 24.16 -26.16
CA ARG A 431 -12.19 25.23 -25.49
C ARG A 431 -13.10 24.74 -24.36
N ASP A 432 -12.75 23.61 -23.77
CA ASP A 432 -13.41 23.02 -22.59
C ASP A 432 -12.51 23.14 -21.37
N ALA A 433 -13.06 23.63 -20.25
CA ALA A 433 -12.41 23.59 -18.94
C ALA A 433 -13.39 23.16 -17.85
N LYS A 434 -12.89 22.59 -16.75
CA LYS A 434 -13.71 22.28 -15.57
C LYS A 434 -13.77 23.46 -14.60
N MET A 435 -14.79 23.48 -13.76
CA MET A 435 -14.85 24.29 -12.56
C MET A 435 -15.31 23.45 -11.38
N LEU A 436 -14.49 23.35 -10.34
CA LEU A 436 -14.73 22.54 -9.16
C LEU A 436 -15.14 23.45 -8.00
N VAL A 437 -16.38 23.29 -7.53
CA VAL A 437 -16.99 24.18 -6.52
C VAL A 437 -16.97 23.52 -5.14
N LEU A 438 -16.18 24.10 -4.24
CA LEU A 438 -15.74 23.54 -2.96
C LEU A 438 -16.07 24.47 -1.78
N GLY A 439 -15.90 24.00 -0.54
CA GLY A 439 -16.23 24.71 0.70
C GLY A 439 -17.28 23.99 1.56
N ASN A 440 -17.60 24.56 2.73
CA ASN A 440 -18.45 23.93 3.75
C ASN A 440 -19.89 23.62 3.26
N GLY A 441 -20.63 22.82 4.03
CA GLY A 441 -22.05 22.59 3.80
C GLY A 441 -22.85 23.89 3.87
N ARG A 442 -23.84 24.06 2.98
CA ARG A 442 -24.83 25.16 2.97
C ARG A 442 -24.32 26.60 2.80
N VAL A 443 -23.01 26.85 2.64
CA VAL A 443 -22.44 28.20 2.38
C VAL A 443 -23.08 28.92 1.19
N GLY A 444 -23.50 28.17 0.15
CA GLY A 444 -24.18 28.72 -1.03
C GLY A 444 -23.83 28.06 -2.37
N LYS A 445 -22.92 27.07 -2.39
CA LYS A 445 -22.38 26.39 -3.61
C LYS A 445 -23.43 26.14 -4.69
N THR A 446 -24.48 25.38 -4.36
CA THR A 446 -25.58 25.04 -5.27
C THR A 446 -26.28 26.26 -5.87
N GLN A 447 -26.41 27.37 -5.12
CA GLN A 447 -26.99 28.62 -5.63
C GLN A 447 -26.05 29.38 -6.58
N VAL A 448 -24.74 29.36 -6.31
CA VAL A 448 -23.71 29.88 -7.23
C VAL A 448 -23.73 29.08 -8.53
N CYS A 449 -23.72 27.75 -8.44
CA CYS A 449 -23.80 26.85 -9.59
C CYS A 449 -25.07 27.08 -10.43
N ARG A 450 -26.24 27.23 -9.78
CA ARG A 450 -27.50 27.58 -10.46
C ARG A 450 -27.43 28.93 -11.18
N GLN A 451 -26.89 29.96 -10.54
CA GLN A 451 -26.76 31.29 -11.14
C GLN A 451 -25.74 31.34 -12.30
N LEU A 452 -24.67 30.52 -12.24
CA LEU A 452 -23.74 30.32 -13.37
C LEU A 452 -24.41 29.59 -14.55
N LEU A 453 -25.37 28.70 -14.27
CA LEU A 453 -26.22 28.03 -15.26
C LEU A 453 -27.42 28.89 -15.74
N GLY A 454 -27.59 30.11 -15.23
CA GLY A 454 -28.70 31.01 -15.56
C GLY A 454 -30.06 30.64 -14.93
N ALA A 455 -30.07 29.72 -13.95
CA ALA A 455 -31.26 29.33 -13.21
C ALA A 455 -31.54 30.30 -12.02
N PRO A 456 -32.82 30.53 -11.65
CA PRO A 456 -33.17 31.44 -10.58
C PRO A 456 -32.72 30.93 -9.19
N PHE A 457 -32.63 31.85 -8.23
CA PHE A 457 -32.43 31.56 -6.82
C PHE A 457 -33.65 30.82 -6.23
N GLU A 458 -33.40 29.81 -5.40
CA GLU A 458 -34.44 29.05 -4.69
C GLU A 458 -34.08 28.94 -3.21
N GLU A 459 -34.87 29.58 -2.34
CA GLU A 459 -34.55 29.71 -0.91
C GLU A 459 -34.52 28.37 -0.15
N ASN A 460 -35.24 27.36 -0.66
CA ASN A 460 -35.30 25.99 -0.15
C ASN A 460 -34.77 24.95 -1.15
N ALA A 461 -33.77 25.28 -1.98
CA ALA A 461 -33.14 24.26 -2.83
C ALA A 461 -32.50 23.15 -1.98
N ASP A 462 -32.74 21.89 -2.34
CA ASP A 462 -32.11 20.76 -1.68
C ASP A 462 -30.58 20.82 -1.78
N SER A 463 -29.90 20.38 -0.73
CA SER A 463 -28.43 20.37 -0.69
C SER A 463 -27.90 19.25 -1.57
N THR A 464 -26.99 19.57 -2.50
CA THR A 464 -26.38 18.60 -3.42
C THR A 464 -25.84 17.38 -2.66
N HIS A 465 -26.49 16.22 -2.84
CA HIS A 465 -26.25 15.04 -1.99
C HIS A 465 -24.88 14.39 -2.22
N ALA A 466 -24.41 14.37 -3.48
CA ALA A 466 -23.09 13.83 -3.87
C ALA A 466 -22.36 14.80 -4.79
N ILE A 467 -22.60 14.72 -6.11
CA ILE A 467 -22.06 15.64 -7.11
C ILE A 467 -23.16 15.92 -8.14
N ALA A 468 -23.30 17.17 -8.58
CA ALA A 468 -24.04 17.51 -9.79
C ALA A 468 -23.06 18.01 -10.87
N VAL A 469 -23.02 17.30 -12.02
CA VAL A 469 -22.23 17.70 -13.19
C VAL A 469 -23.13 18.40 -14.20
N ARG A 470 -22.84 19.65 -14.51
CA ARG A 470 -23.61 20.47 -15.48
C ARG A 470 -22.63 21.24 -16.36
N SER A 471 -23.11 21.91 -17.41
CA SER A 471 -22.22 22.77 -18.21
C SER A 471 -22.95 23.95 -18.82
N PHE A 472 -22.26 25.09 -18.90
CA PHE A 472 -22.68 26.27 -19.65
C PHE A 472 -21.66 26.62 -20.73
N LYS A 473 -22.09 27.41 -21.72
CA LYS A 473 -21.22 28.00 -22.75
C LYS A 473 -21.16 29.51 -22.54
N ARG A 474 -20.02 30.12 -22.84
CA ARG A 474 -19.82 31.57 -22.75
C ARG A 474 -18.87 32.06 -23.85
N ILE A 475 -18.99 33.33 -24.21
CA ILE A 475 -18.06 34.04 -25.09
C ILE A 475 -16.84 34.47 -24.25
N ALA A 476 -15.63 34.18 -24.73
CA ALA A 476 -14.35 34.62 -24.16
C ALA A 476 -13.98 36.04 -24.65
N PRO A 477 -12.99 36.72 -24.03
CA PRO A 477 -12.61 38.09 -24.40
C PRO A 477 -12.12 38.27 -25.85
N ASP A 478 -11.72 37.19 -26.52
CA ASP A 478 -11.35 37.12 -27.94
C ASP A 478 -12.57 37.09 -28.90
N GLY A 479 -13.78 36.83 -28.39
CA GLY A 479 -15.02 36.71 -29.14
C GLY A 479 -15.44 35.26 -29.45
N ASP A 480 -14.61 34.26 -29.14
CA ASP A 480 -14.93 32.85 -29.37
C ASP A 480 -15.74 32.23 -28.23
N THR A 481 -16.41 31.09 -28.48
CA THR A 481 -17.20 30.38 -27.46
C THR A 481 -16.41 29.27 -26.78
N PHE A 482 -16.39 29.27 -25.45
CA PHE A 482 -15.86 28.21 -24.59
C PHE A 482 -16.95 27.53 -23.76
N ARG A 483 -16.66 26.35 -23.20
CA ARG A 483 -17.55 25.54 -22.35
C ARG A 483 -16.92 25.36 -20.97
N ILE A 484 -17.69 25.61 -19.92
CA ILE A 484 -17.32 25.24 -18.55
C ILE A 484 -18.17 24.04 -18.13
N GLN A 485 -17.50 22.97 -17.70
CA GLN A 485 -18.12 21.86 -16.96
C GLN A 485 -18.11 22.20 -15.47
N LEU A 486 -19.26 22.50 -14.89
CA LEU A 486 -19.45 22.72 -13.46
C LEU A 486 -19.56 21.40 -12.71
N TRP A 487 -18.78 21.27 -11.65
CA TRP A 487 -18.83 20.18 -10.67
C TRP A 487 -19.21 20.77 -9.31
N ASP A 488 -20.49 20.68 -8.95
CA ASP A 488 -21.01 21.11 -7.65
C ASP A 488 -20.89 19.94 -6.66
N PHE A 489 -19.97 20.04 -5.69
CA PHE A 489 -19.73 18.98 -4.70
C PHE A 489 -20.59 19.15 -3.46
N GLY A 490 -21.16 18.06 -2.96
CA GLY A 490 -21.86 18.02 -1.68
C GLY A 490 -20.94 18.39 -0.52
N GLY A 491 -21.43 19.21 0.42
CA GLY A 491 -20.64 19.68 1.57
C GLY A 491 -20.57 18.68 2.73
N GLN A 492 -20.20 17.43 2.47
CA GLN A 492 -20.03 16.37 3.48
C GLN A 492 -18.58 15.85 3.47
N ASP A 493 -18.08 15.42 4.62
CA ASP A 493 -16.66 15.07 4.87
C ASP A 493 -16.12 13.81 4.15
N ILE A 494 -16.82 13.28 3.14
CA ILE A 494 -16.58 11.95 2.54
C ILE A 494 -15.64 12.02 1.32
N TYR A 495 -15.57 13.16 0.63
CA TYR A 495 -15.13 13.25 -0.79
C TYR A 495 -13.62 13.26 -1.07
N HIS A 496 -12.76 12.97 -0.09
CA HIS A 496 -11.31 13.06 -0.32
C HIS A 496 -10.68 11.85 -1.05
N GLY A 497 -11.36 10.70 -1.16
CA GLY A 497 -10.74 9.42 -1.54
C GLY A 497 -10.74 9.03 -3.03
N THR A 498 -11.77 9.46 -3.76
CA THR A 498 -12.12 8.97 -5.11
C THR A 498 -11.87 10.00 -6.20
N HIS A 499 -11.88 11.28 -5.83
CA HIS A 499 -12.01 12.38 -6.78
C HIS A 499 -10.66 12.95 -7.24
N THR A 500 -9.51 12.41 -6.82
CA THR A 500 -8.19 12.84 -7.34
C THR A 500 -8.06 12.67 -8.86
N LEU A 501 -8.78 11.70 -9.45
CA LEU A 501 -8.97 11.56 -10.91
C LEU A 501 -9.50 12.85 -11.58
N PHE A 502 -10.32 13.63 -10.87
CA PHE A 502 -10.90 14.88 -11.36
C PHE A 502 -10.12 16.12 -10.91
N MET A 503 -9.22 15.97 -9.92
CA MET A 503 -8.36 17.03 -9.42
C MET A 503 -7.03 17.17 -10.20
N ARG A 504 -6.69 16.28 -11.13
CA ARG A 504 -5.47 16.41 -11.96
C ARG A 504 -5.68 17.04 -13.36
N SER A 505 -6.92 17.08 -13.86
CA SER A 505 -7.28 17.70 -15.14
C SER A 505 -7.37 19.24 -15.12
N ARG A 506 -7.31 19.87 -16.31
CA ARG A 506 -7.44 21.34 -16.50
C ARG A 506 -8.76 21.90 -15.97
N GLY A 507 -8.69 22.85 -15.05
CA GLY A 507 -9.88 23.49 -14.47
C GLY A 507 -9.61 24.58 -13.44
N ILE A 508 -10.68 25.33 -13.15
CA ILE A 508 -10.77 26.44 -12.19
C ILE A 508 -11.22 25.88 -10.83
N TYR A 509 -10.61 26.34 -9.74
CA TYR A 509 -11.09 26.05 -8.39
C TYR A 509 -11.91 27.22 -7.84
N LEU A 510 -13.12 26.95 -7.33
CA LEU A 510 -13.95 27.95 -6.67
C LEU A 510 -14.27 27.50 -5.24
N ILE A 511 -13.69 28.18 -4.25
CA ILE A 511 -13.99 27.95 -2.83
C ILE A 511 -15.04 28.97 -2.40
N ALA A 512 -16.25 28.49 -2.11
CA ALA A 512 -17.31 29.29 -1.52
C ALA A 512 -17.23 29.24 0.02
N TRP A 513 -17.40 30.38 0.67
CA TRP A 513 -17.36 30.47 2.13
C TRP A 513 -18.32 31.56 2.65
N THR A 514 -18.62 31.52 3.94
CA THR A 514 -19.33 32.59 4.67
C THR A 514 -18.64 32.84 6.02
N PRO A 515 -18.65 34.08 6.55
CA PRO A 515 -18.06 34.39 7.85
C PRO A 515 -18.67 33.59 9.01
N GLU A 516 -19.96 33.25 8.89
CA GLU A 516 -20.73 32.48 9.88
C GLU A 516 -20.39 30.98 9.87
N GLN A 517 -19.50 30.55 8.96
CA GLN A 517 -19.02 29.18 8.84
C GLN A 517 -17.48 29.09 8.73
N GLU A 518 -16.73 30.14 9.09
CA GLU A 518 -15.25 30.12 9.20
C GLU A 518 -14.81 29.57 10.56
N ASP A 519 -15.37 28.42 10.95
CA ASP A 519 -15.11 27.72 12.21
C ASP A 519 -14.65 26.26 11.96
N ASN A 520 -14.44 25.49 13.04
CA ASN A 520 -14.14 24.05 12.97
C ASN A 520 -15.16 23.23 13.78
N ASP A 521 -16.34 23.79 14.04
CA ASP A 521 -17.37 23.24 14.92
C ASP A 521 -18.27 22.23 14.18
N THR A 522 -19.04 21.51 14.98
CA THR A 522 -19.85 20.36 14.56
C THR A 522 -21.33 20.74 14.65
N HIS A 523 -21.92 21.04 13.48
CA HIS A 523 -23.28 21.54 13.33
C HIS A 523 -24.23 20.39 13.00
N THR A 524 -25.50 20.47 13.39
CA THR A 524 -26.51 19.44 13.07
C THR A 524 -27.74 20.05 12.42
N TRP A 525 -28.13 19.54 11.25
CA TRP A 525 -29.28 20.00 10.47
C TRP A 525 -30.04 18.81 9.87
N ASN A 526 -31.38 18.79 9.97
CA ASN A 526 -32.22 17.67 9.50
C ASN A 526 -31.72 16.27 9.94
N GLY A 527 -31.21 16.17 11.18
CA GLY A 527 -30.61 14.95 11.75
C GLY A 527 -29.16 14.66 11.31
N GLN A 528 -28.62 15.40 10.34
CA GLN A 528 -27.26 15.21 9.82
C GLN A 528 -26.27 16.12 10.54
N THR A 529 -25.30 15.50 11.20
CA THR A 529 -24.18 16.19 11.87
C THR A 529 -22.98 16.32 10.93
N PHE A 530 -22.57 17.56 10.62
CA PHE A 530 -21.46 17.88 9.70
C PHE A 530 -20.45 18.82 10.39
N ARG A 531 -19.18 18.75 9.98
CA ARG A 531 -18.15 19.65 10.51
C ARG A 531 -17.91 20.79 9.51
N ASN A 532 -17.84 22.03 10.00
CA ASN A 532 -17.24 23.11 9.21
C ASN A 532 -15.72 22.96 9.24
N HIS A 533 -15.04 23.43 8.20
CA HIS A 533 -13.60 23.62 8.20
C HIS A 533 -13.27 25.05 7.77
N THR A 534 -12.34 25.69 8.49
CA THR A 534 -11.91 27.07 8.20
C THR A 534 -11.34 27.23 6.78
N LEU A 535 -11.40 28.45 6.22
CA LEU A 535 -10.91 28.71 4.86
C LEU A 535 -9.42 28.30 4.60
N PRO A 536 -8.47 28.45 5.55
CA PRO A 536 -7.11 27.94 5.41
C PRO A 536 -6.99 26.40 5.26
N TYR A 537 -8.02 25.63 5.63
CA TYR A 537 -8.09 24.20 5.35
C TYR A 537 -8.39 23.94 3.87
N TRP A 538 -9.49 24.51 3.36
CA TRP A 538 -9.91 24.34 1.97
C TRP A 538 -8.85 24.80 0.97
N LEU A 539 -8.14 25.89 1.26
CA LEU A 539 -7.03 26.37 0.44
C LEU A 539 -5.85 25.38 0.43
N ALA A 540 -5.51 24.77 1.56
CA ALA A 540 -4.45 23.76 1.63
C ALA A 540 -4.83 22.46 0.91
N GLN A 541 -6.10 22.04 0.99
CA GLN A 541 -6.61 20.91 0.22
C GLN A 541 -6.53 21.17 -1.29
N VAL A 542 -6.99 22.34 -1.76
CA VAL A 542 -6.89 22.70 -3.19
C VAL A 542 -5.43 22.76 -3.66
N ALA A 543 -4.51 23.30 -2.86
CA ALA A 543 -3.09 23.31 -3.18
C ALA A 543 -2.50 21.90 -3.30
N ALA A 544 -2.82 20.99 -2.36
CA ALA A 544 -2.30 19.62 -2.36
C ALA A 544 -2.85 18.76 -3.52
N PHE A 545 -4.14 18.89 -3.84
CA PHE A 545 -4.78 18.10 -4.90
C PHE A 545 -4.61 18.68 -6.31
N GLY A 546 -4.61 20.00 -6.45
CA GLY A 546 -4.65 20.72 -7.73
C GLY A 546 -3.36 21.47 -8.12
N GLY A 547 -2.44 21.65 -7.16
CA GLY A 547 -1.24 22.46 -7.32
C GLY A 547 -1.52 23.98 -7.31
N HIS A 548 -0.45 24.76 -7.08
CA HIS A 548 -0.50 26.23 -7.06
C HIS A 548 -0.64 26.87 -8.45
N GLN A 549 -0.60 26.07 -9.52
CA GLN A 549 -0.59 26.48 -10.92
C GLN A 549 -1.96 26.88 -11.49
N ARG A 550 -3.05 26.46 -10.85
CA ARG A 550 -4.40 26.61 -11.41
C ARG A 550 -5.15 27.79 -10.81
N PRO A 551 -6.00 28.47 -11.60
CA PRO A 551 -6.69 29.67 -11.14
C PRO A 551 -7.67 29.36 -10.01
N LEU A 552 -7.57 30.15 -8.94
CA LEU A 552 -8.35 30.04 -7.72
C LEU A 552 -9.31 31.22 -7.56
N MET A 553 -10.59 30.93 -7.28
CA MET A 553 -11.61 31.90 -6.93
C MET A 553 -12.03 31.70 -5.47
N VAL A 554 -11.78 32.68 -4.62
CA VAL A 554 -12.23 32.70 -3.21
C VAL A 554 -13.47 33.59 -3.12
N VAL A 555 -14.63 32.97 -2.96
CA VAL A 555 -15.93 33.63 -3.07
C VAL A 555 -16.64 33.67 -1.72
N GLN A 556 -16.74 34.85 -1.11
CA GLN A 556 -17.66 35.07 -0.01
C GLN A 556 -19.09 35.09 -0.56
N THR A 557 -19.83 34.03 -0.27
CA THR A 557 -21.25 33.89 -0.60
C THR A 557 -22.15 34.59 0.43
N GLN A 558 -23.45 34.73 0.11
CA GLN A 558 -24.47 35.36 0.96
C GLN A 558 -24.22 36.85 1.29
N ALA A 559 -23.34 37.53 0.53
CA ALA A 559 -23.09 38.96 0.67
C ALA A 559 -24.23 39.77 0.04
N ASP A 560 -25.42 39.79 0.65
CA ASP A 560 -26.61 40.44 0.09
C ASP A 560 -26.45 41.96 -0.05
N THR A 561 -25.71 42.60 0.87
CA THR A 561 -25.41 44.04 0.88
C THR A 561 -23.90 44.34 0.90
N ALA A 562 -23.54 45.62 0.82
CA ALA A 562 -22.13 46.04 0.91
C ALA A 562 -21.52 45.92 2.31
N HIS A 563 -22.34 45.80 3.37
CA HIS A 563 -21.86 45.72 4.76
C HIS A 563 -21.56 44.29 5.21
N ASP A 564 -21.95 43.29 4.41
CA ASP A 564 -21.79 41.88 4.73
C ASP A 564 -20.41 41.35 4.32
N ARG A 565 -19.71 42.06 3.41
CA ARG A 565 -18.34 41.71 3.01
C ARG A 565 -17.39 41.68 4.22
N ARG A 566 -16.58 40.63 4.32
CA ARG A 566 -15.46 40.49 5.26
C ARG A 566 -14.16 40.26 4.48
N PRO A 567 -13.03 40.82 4.92
CA PRO A 567 -11.73 40.49 4.34
C PRO A 567 -11.32 39.06 4.75
N LEU A 568 -10.46 38.43 3.95
CA LEU A 568 -9.88 37.14 4.31
C LEU A 568 -9.02 37.24 5.57
N SER A 569 -9.06 36.20 6.41
CA SER A 569 -8.14 36.05 7.54
C SER A 569 -6.68 35.95 7.07
N PRO A 570 -5.66 36.42 7.81
CA PRO A 570 -4.28 36.48 7.32
C PRO A 570 -3.73 35.12 6.84
N ALA A 571 -4.03 34.04 7.55
CA ALA A 571 -3.61 32.68 7.18
C ALA A 571 -4.39 32.09 5.98
N ALA A 572 -5.57 32.63 5.66
CA ALA A 572 -6.27 32.31 4.40
C ALA A 572 -5.65 33.11 3.25
N ARG A 573 -5.33 34.40 3.49
CA ARG A 573 -4.69 35.26 2.51
C ARG A 573 -3.33 34.74 2.06
N GLU A 574 -2.46 34.39 3.01
CA GLU A 574 -1.14 33.77 2.78
C GLU A 574 -1.23 32.54 1.86
N LYS A 575 -2.21 31.66 2.11
CA LYS A 575 -2.43 30.44 1.31
C LYS A 575 -3.05 30.69 -0.05
N ALA A 576 -3.82 31.76 -0.22
CA ALA A 576 -4.35 32.16 -1.53
C ALA A 576 -3.27 32.85 -2.38
N GLU A 577 -2.45 33.72 -1.76
CA GLU A 577 -1.33 34.42 -2.39
C GLU A 577 -0.16 33.49 -2.82
N ALA A 578 -0.21 32.21 -2.41
CA ALA A 578 0.68 31.16 -2.90
C ALA A 578 0.28 30.57 -4.28
N PHE A 579 -0.88 30.91 -4.85
CA PHE A 579 -1.30 30.47 -6.19
C PHE A 579 -0.86 31.47 -7.28
N GLU A 580 -0.41 30.98 -8.44
CA GLU A 580 0.06 31.84 -9.56
C GLU A 580 -1.06 32.75 -10.11
N THR A 581 -2.33 32.38 -9.94
CA THR A 581 -3.48 33.26 -10.22
C THR A 581 -4.61 33.00 -9.24
N TRP A 582 -5.06 34.04 -8.54
CA TRP A 582 -6.19 33.94 -7.61
C TRP A 582 -7.01 35.24 -7.53
N PHE A 583 -8.27 35.12 -7.10
CA PHE A 583 -9.23 36.24 -7.02
C PHE A 583 -10.07 36.22 -5.73
N GLU A 584 -10.31 37.39 -5.13
CA GLU A 584 -11.18 37.61 -3.95
C GLU A 584 -12.51 38.25 -4.37
N LEU A 585 -13.65 37.59 -4.08
CA LEU A 585 -14.98 38.04 -4.53
C LEU A 585 -16.01 38.07 -3.38
N ASP A 586 -16.90 39.08 -3.38
CA ASP A 586 -18.17 39.06 -2.64
C ASP A 586 -19.34 38.84 -3.61
N TYR A 587 -20.27 37.95 -3.29
CA TYR A 587 -21.38 37.59 -4.17
C TYR A 587 -22.68 37.24 -3.42
N SER A 588 -23.82 37.63 -3.99
CA SER A 588 -25.14 37.11 -3.58
C SER A 588 -25.93 36.58 -4.77
N ALA A 589 -26.29 35.30 -4.67
CA ALA A 589 -27.26 34.65 -5.55
C ALA A 589 -28.70 35.13 -5.32
N LYS A 590 -29.02 35.66 -4.12
CA LYS A 590 -30.36 36.11 -3.72
C LYS A 590 -30.71 37.49 -4.26
N THR A 591 -29.73 38.39 -4.36
CA THR A 591 -29.91 39.76 -4.89
C THR A 591 -29.30 39.99 -6.27
N GLY A 592 -28.53 39.02 -6.81
CA GLY A 592 -27.76 39.17 -8.05
C GLY A 592 -26.54 40.10 -7.90
N ARG A 593 -26.25 40.58 -6.69
CA ARG A 593 -25.13 41.50 -6.40
C ARG A 593 -23.81 40.89 -6.88
N ARG A 594 -23.07 41.67 -7.67
CA ARG A 594 -21.79 41.30 -8.31
C ARG A 594 -21.84 40.08 -9.25
N GLN A 595 -23.01 39.68 -9.77
CA GLN A 595 -23.10 38.61 -10.77
C GLN A 595 -22.23 38.85 -12.02
N ALA A 596 -22.13 40.10 -12.49
CA ALA A 596 -21.20 40.48 -13.56
C ALA A 596 -19.74 40.20 -13.16
N SER A 597 -19.27 40.68 -12.00
CA SER A 597 -17.91 40.40 -11.52
C SER A 597 -17.63 38.91 -11.35
N LEU A 598 -18.57 38.14 -10.79
CA LEU A 598 -18.44 36.70 -10.65
C LEU A 598 -18.23 36.06 -12.02
N MET A 599 -19.06 36.42 -13.01
CA MET A 599 -18.91 35.96 -14.38
C MET A 599 -17.55 36.39 -14.94
N ASP A 600 -17.21 37.68 -14.96
CA ASP A 600 -15.98 38.20 -15.57
C ASP A 600 -14.73 37.49 -15.04
N THR A 601 -14.62 37.27 -13.72
CA THR A 601 -13.54 36.46 -13.13
C THR A 601 -13.49 35.02 -13.65
N VAL A 602 -14.61 34.38 -14.01
CA VAL A 602 -14.60 33.06 -14.69
C VAL A 602 -13.99 33.13 -16.10
N ALA A 603 -14.12 34.26 -16.82
CA ALA A 603 -13.41 34.44 -18.09
C ALA A 603 -11.93 34.71 -17.86
N ASP A 604 -11.57 35.50 -16.86
CA ASP A 604 -10.17 35.77 -16.49
C ASP A 604 -9.46 34.46 -16.08
N CYS A 605 -10.11 33.64 -15.24
CA CYS A 605 -9.64 32.30 -14.87
C CYS A 605 -9.56 31.36 -16.09
N TYR A 606 -10.50 31.41 -17.03
CA TYR A 606 -10.41 30.61 -18.26
C TYR A 606 -9.26 31.06 -19.17
N ALA A 607 -8.99 32.36 -19.26
CA ALA A 607 -7.96 32.93 -20.12
C ALA A 607 -6.52 32.55 -19.70
N VAL A 608 -6.29 32.22 -18.42
CA VAL A 608 -5.00 31.72 -17.92
C VAL A 608 -4.88 30.18 -17.93
N ILE A 609 -5.95 29.45 -18.24
CA ILE A 609 -5.88 27.98 -18.38
C ILE A 609 -5.28 27.63 -19.75
N GLU A 610 -4.38 26.65 -19.74
CA GLU A 610 -3.81 26.10 -20.97
C GLU A 610 -4.92 25.52 -21.87
N GLN A 611 -4.89 25.90 -23.14
CA GLN A 611 -5.83 25.47 -24.18
C GLN A 611 -5.10 24.59 -25.20
N PRO A 612 -4.66 23.36 -24.83
CA PRO A 612 -3.91 22.46 -25.71
C PRO A 612 -4.69 22.10 -26.99
N LEU A 613 -3.98 21.57 -27.98
CA LEU A 613 -4.58 21.15 -29.24
C LEU A 613 -5.28 19.79 -29.09
N ILE A 614 -6.28 19.54 -29.94
CA ILE A 614 -6.93 18.24 -30.08
C ILE A 614 -7.16 17.95 -31.56
N GLY A 615 -6.91 16.70 -31.97
CA GLY A 615 -7.19 16.24 -33.32
C GLY A 615 -8.66 16.39 -33.67
N VAL A 616 -8.99 16.91 -34.85
CA VAL A 616 -10.38 17.22 -35.23
C VAL A 616 -11.30 15.99 -35.26
N VAL A 617 -10.75 14.77 -35.34
CA VAL A 617 -11.52 13.52 -35.17
C VAL A 617 -11.77 13.22 -33.70
N ARG A 618 -10.76 13.30 -32.83
CA ARG A 618 -10.92 13.18 -31.36
C ARG A 618 -11.97 14.18 -30.84
N ALA A 619 -11.92 15.42 -31.31
CA ALA A 619 -12.87 16.46 -30.92
C ALA A 619 -14.29 16.23 -31.45
N ARG A 620 -14.45 15.59 -32.62
CA ARG A 620 -15.75 15.10 -33.12
C ARG A 620 -16.31 13.97 -32.24
N VAL A 621 -15.48 12.99 -31.86
CA VAL A 621 -15.88 11.90 -30.95
C VAL A 621 -16.27 12.45 -29.58
N LYS A 622 -15.47 13.35 -28.99
CA LYS A 622 -15.78 14.01 -27.71
C LYS A 622 -17.13 14.73 -27.76
N ARG A 623 -17.37 15.55 -28.80
CA ARG A 623 -18.66 16.22 -29.01
C ARG A 623 -19.82 15.23 -29.12
N ALA A 624 -19.68 14.17 -29.91
CA ALA A 624 -20.74 13.15 -30.05
C ALA A 624 -21.05 12.43 -28.73
N LEU A 625 -20.07 12.18 -27.87
CA LEU A 625 -20.28 11.62 -26.52
C LEU A 625 -20.99 12.63 -25.60
N GLU A 626 -20.58 13.89 -25.61
CA GLU A 626 -21.25 14.95 -24.85
C GLU A 626 -22.69 15.20 -25.33
N ASP A 627 -22.97 15.07 -26.63
CA ASP A 627 -24.31 15.17 -27.20
C ASP A 627 -25.18 13.97 -26.78
N LEU A 628 -24.63 12.74 -26.73
CA LEU A 628 -25.32 11.56 -26.18
C LEU A 628 -25.67 11.73 -24.70
N ILE A 629 -24.72 12.21 -23.88
CA ILE A 629 -24.95 12.54 -22.47
C ILE A 629 -26.05 13.60 -22.34
N THR A 630 -25.96 14.69 -23.11
CA THR A 630 -26.91 15.82 -23.05
C THR A 630 -28.31 15.43 -23.54
N ALA A 631 -28.42 14.47 -24.47
CA ALA A 631 -29.69 13.99 -25.00
C ALA A 631 -30.44 13.00 -24.09
N GLY A 632 -29.84 12.57 -22.97
CA GLY A 632 -30.41 11.49 -22.14
C GLY A 632 -30.42 10.14 -22.87
N ALA A 633 -29.36 9.87 -23.64
CA ALA A 633 -29.14 8.59 -24.33
C ALA A 633 -28.69 7.49 -23.32
N PRO A 634 -28.13 6.31 -23.70
CA PRO A 634 -27.91 5.24 -22.74
C PRO A 634 -26.87 5.63 -21.67
N ARG A 635 -27.14 5.22 -20.42
CA ARG A 635 -26.30 5.47 -19.23
C ARG A 635 -24.86 4.97 -19.40
N THR A 636 -24.69 3.87 -20.14
CA THR A 636 -23.40 3.28 -20.50
C THR A 636 -23.27 3.08 -22.01
N LEU A 637 -22.05 2.83 -22.46
CA LEU A 637 -21.66 2.59 -23.85
C LEU A 637 -20.62 1.47 -23.88
N THR A 638 -20.81 0.44 -24.71
CA THR A 638 -19.82 -0.64 -24.81
C THR A 638 -18.55 -0.16 -25.51
N LEU A 639 -17.39 -0.74 -25.14
CA LEU A 639 -16.11 -0.49 -25.81
C LEU A 639 -16.17 -0.71 -27.33
N ALA A 640 -17.01 -1.65 -27.80
CA ALA A 640 -17.27 -1.88 -29.22
C ALA A 640 -18.02 -0.69 -29.86
N ALA A 641 -19.09 -0.19 -29.22
CA ALA A 641 -19.85 0.95 -29.71
C ALA A 641 -19.03 2.27 -29.72
N PHE A 642 -18.10 2.43 -28.76
CA PHE A 642 -17.13 3.52 -28.76
C PHE A 642 -16.12 3.42 -29.92
N ARG A 643 -15.55 2.24 -30.20
CA ARG A 643 -14.67 2.03 -31.37
C ARG A 643 -15.40 2.30 -32.69
N ASP A 644 -16.67 1.89 -32.78
CA ASP A 644 -17.58 2.21 -33.87
C ASP A 644 -17.77 3.73 -34.06
N LEU A 645 -17.92 4.48 -32.96
CA LEU A 645 -18.03 5.95 -32.97
C LEU A 645 -16.73 6.61 -33.44
N CYS A 646 -15.57 6.17 -32.96
CA CYS A 646 -14.27 6.62 -33.46
C CYS A 646 -14.11 6.40 -34.96
N THR A 647 -14.52 5.23 -35.46
CA THR A 647 -14.48 4.89 -36.89
C THR A 647 -15.42 5.80 -37.70
N LYS A 648 -16.66 5.98 -37.25
CA LYS A 648 -17.67 6.85 -37.90
C LYS A 648 -17.28 8.34 -37.90
N ALA A 649 -16.51 8.79 -36.91
CA ALA A 649 -16.04 10.18 -36.83
C ALA A 649 -14.88 10.50 -37.78
N GLY A 650 -14.15 9.49 -38.27
CA GLY A 650 -13.00 9.63 -39.19
C GLY A 650 -11.85 8.64 -38.95
N GLY A 651 -11.82 7.96 -37.80
CA GLY A 651 -10.69 7.15 -37.35
C GLY A 651 -9.80 7.90 -36.34
N VAL A 652 -9.68 7.36 -35.13
CA VAL A 652 -8.74 7.83 -34.09
C VAL A 652 -7.55 6.88 -34.08
N ALA A 653 -6.33 7.41 -34.02
CA ALA A 653 -5.09 6.64 -34.18
C ALA A 653 -4.94 5.49 -33.16
N ASP A 654 -5.32 5.73 -31.91
CA ASP A 654 -5.56 4.68 -30.91
C ASP A 654 -6.82 5.01 -30.08
N PRO A 655 -7.94 4.29 -30.26
CA PRO A 655 -9.15 4.51 -29.47
C PRO A 655 -9.00 4.18 -27.98
N ALA A 656 -8.18 3.19 -27.58
CA ALA A 656 -8.04 2.80 -26.18
C ALA A 656 -7.28 3.88 -25.39
N LEU A 657 -6.13 4.32 -25.91
CA LEU A 657 -5.35 5.40 -25.31
C LEU A 657 -6.12 6.73 -25.28
N PHE A 658 -7.00 6.98 -26.26
CA PHE A 658 -7.89 8.14 -26.24
C PHE A 658 -9.05 8.00 -25.24
N LEU A 659 -9.61 6.79 -25.06
CA LEU A 659 -10.63 6.52 -24.03
C LEU A 659 -10.08 6.76 -22.62
N GLU A 660 -8.82 6.39 -22.38
CA GLU A 660 -8.09 6.70 -21.14
C GLU A 660 -7.86 8.21 -20.97
N THR A 661 -7.46 8.93 -22.03
CA THR A 661 -7.43 10.42 -22.00
C THR A 661 -8.81 11.02 -21.68
N LEU A 662 -9.91 10.46 -22.18
CA LEU A 662 -11.28 10.92 -21.87
C LEU A 662 -11.69 10.59 -20.42
N HIS A 663 -11.17 9.51 -19.84
CA HIS A 663 -11.35 9.16 -18.43
C HIS A 663 -10.56 10.10 -17.51
N ASN A 664 -9.28 10.36 -17.82
CA ASN A 664 -8.45 11.35 -17.10
C ASN A 664 -9.05 12.76 -17.21
N ALA A 665 -9.58 13.10 -18.39
CA ALA A 665 -10.37 14.31 -18.61
C ALA A 665 -11.74 14.29 -17.92
N GLY A 666 -12.13 13.22 -17.24
CA GLY A 666 -13.41 13.08 -16.53
C GLY A 666 -14.62 13.38 -17.41
N THR A 667 -14.54 13.15 -18.72
CA THR A 667 -15.67 13.31 -19.67
C THR A 667 -16.61 12.09 -19.62
N LEU A 668 -16.09 10.96 -19.14
CA LEU A 668 -16.74 9.66 -18.95
C LEU A 668 -15.97 8.90 -17.86
N PHE A 669 -16.49 7.78 -17.36
CA PHE A 669 -15.69 6.86 -16.53
C PHE A 669 -15.50 5.52 -17.24
N HIS A 670 -14.26 5.06 -17.33
CA HIS A 670 -13.88 3.78 -17.89
C HIS A 670 -12.54 3.36 -17.27
N ARG A 671 -12.37 2.08 -16.93
CA ARG A 671 -11.11 1.51 -16.43
C ARG A 671 -11.06 0.04 -16.81
N ALA A 672 -10.09 -0.36 -17.63
CA ALA A 672 -9.99 -1.74 -18.11
C ALA A 672 -9.93 -2.76 -16.96
N GLY A 673 -10.69 -3.85 -17.07
CA GLY A 673 -10.85 -4.87 -16.03
C GLY A 673 -11.79 -4.46 -14.89
N PHE A 674 -12.47 -3.31 -14.98
CA PHE A 674 -13.50 -2.85 -14.05
C PHE A 674 -14.75 -2.45 -14.83
N PHE A 675 -15.87 -2.27 -14.13
CA PHE A 675 -17.15 -1.87 -14.75
C PHE A 675 -17.65 -2.84 -15.86
N ASP A 676 -17.18 -4.09 -15.84
CA ASP A 676 -17.37 -5.09 -16.90
C ASP A 676 -16.92 -4.60 -18.31
N ASP A 677 -15.87 -3.75 -18.34
CA ASP A 677 -15.33 -3.03 -19.51
C ASP A 677 -16.34 -2.08 -20.21
N ASP A 678 -17.43 -1.73 -19.54
CA ASP A 678 -18.45 -0.79 -20.02
C ASP A 678 -18.06 0.67 -19.70
N ILE A 679 -18.39 1.59 -20.60
CA ILE A 679 -18.04 3.02 -20.49
C ILE A 679 -19.22 3.78 -19.90
N ILE A 680 -19.06 4.35 -18.72
CA ILE A 680 -20.11 5.11 -18.03
C ILE A 680 -20.18 6.53 -18.60
N LEU A 681 -21.34 6.85 -19.18
CA LEU A 681 -21.67 8.18 -19.71
C LEU A 681 -22.44 9.03 -18.69
N ASP A 682 -23.43 8.45 -18.00
CA ASP A 682 -24.18 9.13 -16.95
C ASP A 682 -23.43 9.06 -15.60
N GLN A 683 -22.52 10.01 -15.42
CA GLN A 683 -21.70 10.13 -14.22
C GLN A 683 -22.52 10.43 -12.95
N GLU A 684 -23.61 11.18 -13.06
CA GLU A 684 -24.44 11.58 -11.92
C GLU A 684 -25.25 10.39 -11.39
N TRP A 685 -25.87 9.62 -12.29
CA TRP A 685 -26.49 8.33 -11.98
C TRP A 685 -25.52 7.39 -11.26
N ALA A 686 -24.34 7.17 -11.84
CA ALA A 686 -23.37 6.22 -11.33
C ALA A 686 -22.81 6.63 -9.95
N ILE A 687 -22.47 7.91 -9.77
CA ILE A 687 -22.01 8.46 -8.48
C ILE A 687 -23.13 8.37 -7.43
N ARG A 688 -24.36 8.75 -7.77
CA ARG A 688 -25.50 8.67 -6.83
C ARG A 688 -25.78 7.24 -6.39
N ALA A 689 -25.70 6.27 -7.31
CA ALA A 689 -25.98 4.87 -7.00
C ALA A 689 -24.97 4.23 -6.03
N ILE A 690 -23.69 4.65 -6.06
CA ILE A 690 -22.64 4.13 -5.16
C ILE A 690 -22.52 4.90 -3.84
N TYR A 691 -22.83 6.20 -3.81
CA TYR A 691 -22.72 7.02 -2.60
C TYR A 691 -23.97 7.00 -1.70
N SER A 692 -25.13 6.62 -2.23
CA SER A 692 -26.39 6.60 -1.47
C SER A 692 -26.42 5.61 -0.29
N VAL A 693 -25.48 4.66 -0.23
CA VAL A 693 -25.16 3.86 0.99
C VAL A 693 -24.84 4.74 2.21
N PHE A 694 -24.25 5.93 2.02
CA PHE A 694 -23.85 6.84 3.08
C PHE A 694 -24.91 7.90 3.42
N GLU A 695 -26.08 7.88 2.78
CA GLU A 695 -27.18 8.81 3.09
C GLU A 695 -27.74 8.54 4.50
N ARG A 696 -27.29 9.34 5.49
CA ARG A 696 -27.58 9.11 6.92
C ARG A 696 -29.07 9.07 7.29
N ASN A 697 -29.94 9.62 6.45
CA ASN A 697 -31.39 9.63 6.64
C ASN A 697 -32.09 8.44 5.95
N SER A 698 -31.36 7.61 5.21
CA SER A 698 -31.86 6.39 4.56
C SER A 698 -31.93 5.23 5.56
N SER A 699 -32.98 4.41 5.44
CA SER A 699 -33.07 3.13 6.15
C SER A 699 -31.87 2.21 5.84
N THR A 700 -31.29 2.31 4.64
CA THR A 700 -30.07 1.58 4.25
C THR A 700 -28.89 1.89 5.18
N TYR A 701 -28.63 3.17 5.47
CA TYR A 701 -27.54 3.58 6.35
C TYR A 701 -27.72 3.02 7.77
N ALA A 702 -28.93 3.14 8.32
CA ALA A 702 -29.27 2.60 9.64
C ALA A 702 -29.13 1.06 9.69
N ILE A 703 -29.58 0.36 8.65
CA ILE A 703 -29.43 -1.10 8.52
C ILE A 703 -27.95 -1.49 8.49
N ILE A 704 -27.15 -0.94 7.58
CA ILE A 704 -25.73 -1.32 7.39
C ILE A 704 -24.90 -0.96 8.63
N GLY A 705 -25.14 0.20 9.24
CA GLY A 705 -24.53 0.56 10.53
C GLY A 705 -24.88 -0.46 11.63
N SER A 706 -26.15 -0.86 11.74
CA SER A 706 -26.61 -1.88 12.69
C SER A 706 -26.12 -3.32 12.40
N LEU A 707 -25.53 -3.53 11.22
CA LEU A 707 -24.84 -4.76 10.80
C LEU A 707 -23.32 -4.67 10.90
N GLY A 708 -22.78 -3.54 11.39
CA GLY A 708 -21.34 -3.31 11.56
C GLY A 708 -20.62 -3.08 10.23
N GLY A 709 -21.18 -2.23 9.36
CA GLY A 709 -20.61 -1.89 8.06
C GLY A 709 -20.81 -2.94 6.97
N ARG A 710 -21.51 -4.04 7.27
CA ARG A 710 -21.67 -5.21 6.40
C ARG A 710 -22.93 -5.17 5.55
N PHE A 711 -22.82 -5.55 4.28
CA PHE A 711 -23.94 -5.65 3.33
C PHE A 711 -23.71 -6.71 2.25
N THR A 712 -24.74 -6.99 1.46
CA THR A 712 -24.67 -7.83 0.24
C THR A 712 -25.44 -7.17 -0.90
N ARG A 713 -25.25 -7.65 -2.14
CA ARG A 713 -25.96 -7.17 -3.34
C ARG A 713 -27.48 -7.24 -3.19
N SER A 714 -28.02 -8.33 -2.63
CA SER A 714 -29.46 -8.49 -2.36
C SER A 714 -29.99 -7.56 -1.28
N LEU A 715 -29.15 -7.07 -0.37
CA LEU A 715 -29.56 -6.09 0.63
C LEU A 715 -29.74 -4.71 -0.03
N LEU A 716 -28.71 -4.20 -0.72
CA LEU A 716 -28.79 -2.93 -1.46
C LEU A 716 -29.88 -2.98 -2.54
N GLY A 717 -30.00 -4.11 -3.24
CA GLY A 717 -31.09 -4.38 -4.19
C GLY A 717 -32.50 -4.30 -3.61
N ARG A 718 -32.67 -4.38 -2.28
CA ARG A 718 -33.98 -4.29 -1.58
C ARG A 718 -34.17 -3.02 -0.76
N THR A 719 -33.10 -2.31 -0.37
CA THR A 719 -33.17 -1.12 0.50
C THR A 719 -32.78 0.18 -0.19
N LEU A 720 -32.08 0.11 -1.35
CA LEU A 720 -31.43 1.24 -1.99
C LEU A 720 -31.69 1.33 -3.50
N TRP A 721 -31.76 0.19 -4.18
CA TRP A 721 -31.82 0.12 -5.65
C TRP A 721 -33.18 -0.35 -6.21
N ASP A 722 -33.99 -1.06 -5.42
CA ASP A 722 -35.35 -1.57 -5.71
C ASP A 722 -35.59 -1.98 -7.19
N LYS A 723 -36.62 -1.44 -7.84
CA LYS A 723 -37.03 -1.79 -9.22
C LYS A 723 -36.43 -0.90 -10.30
N ASP A 724 -35.77 0.20 -9.92
CA ASP A 724 -35.31 1.24 -10.84
C ASP A 724 -33.94 0.95 -11.47
N TYR A 725 -33.24 -0.09 -10.98
CA TYR A 725 -31.97 -0.57 -11.53
C TYR A 725 -32.00 -2.08 -11.78
N THR A 726 -31.63 -2.49 -12.98
CA THR A 726 -31.48 -3.89 -13.38
C THR A 726 -30.36 -4.59 -12.61
N ARG A 727 -30.35 -5.92 -12.60
CA ARG A 727 -29.28 -6.68 -11.93
C ARG A 727 -27.88 -6.34 -12.46
N ALA A 728 -27.73 -6.12 -13.77
CA ALA A 728 -26.46 -5.73 -14.37
C ALA A 728 -25.96 -4.38 -13.83
N GLU A 729 -26.85 -3.39 -13.71
CA GLU A 729 -26.52 -2.09 -13.10
C GLU A 729 -26.13 -2.25 -11.62
N GLN A 730 -26.79 -3.13 -10.86
CA GLN A 730 -26.47 -3.41 -9.46
C GLN A 730 -25.10 -4.10 -9.28
N ASP A 731 -24.77 -5.05 -10.16
CA ASP A 731 -23.48 -5.75 -10.14
C ASP A 731 -22.34 -4.80 -10.61
N LEU A 732 -22.60 -3.93 -11.60
CA LEU A 732 -21.75 -2.80 -12.00
C LEU A 732 -21.49 -1.83 -10.85
N PHE A 733 -22.51 -1.40 -10.10
CA PHE A 733 -22.33 -0.49 -8.96
C PHE A 733 -21.43 -1.09 -7.87
N LEU A 734 -21.46 -2.40 -7.65
CA LEU A 734 -20.52 -3.05 -6.72
C LEU A 734 -19.09 -3.08 -7.26
N SER A 735 -18.90 -3.31 -8.56
CA SER A 735 -17.60 -3.16 -9.24
C SER A 735 -17.05 -1.74 -9.07
N MET A 736 -17.92 -0.72 -9.23
CA MET A 736 -17.58 0.68 -8.93
C MET A 736 -17.21 0.91 -7.47
N MET A 737 -18.04 0.49 -6.50
CA MET A 737 -17.78 0.70 -5.07
C MET A 737 -16.43 0.10 -4.63
N ARG A 738 -16.02 -1.04 -5.21
CA ARG A 738 -14.70 -1.65 -4.98
C ARG A 738 -13.57 -0.80 -5.57
N SER A 739 -13.67 -0.43 -6.85
CA SER A 739 -12.66 0.41 -7.54
C SER A 739 -12.46 1.77 -6.86
N CYS A 740 -13.56 2.35 -6.37
CA CYS A 740 -13.60 3.61 -5.63
C CYS A 740 -13.12 3.51 -4.17
N GLY A 741 -12.87 2.31 -3.62
CA GLY A 741 -12.54 2.15 -2.19
C GLY A 741 -13.69 2.57 -1.25
N ILE A 742 -14.94 2.51 -1.73
CA ILE A 742 -16.16 2.66 -0.92
C ILE A 742 -16.41 1.38 -0.11
N CYS A 743 -16.09 0.22 -0.69
CA CYS A 743 -16.14 -1.07 -0.01
C CYS A 743 -15.03 -2.03 -0.46
N PHE A 744 -14.88 -3.12 0.29
CA PHE A 744 -14.15 -4.31 -0.14
C PHE A 744 -14.99 -5.57 0.09
N GLU A 745 -14.65 -6.65 -0.62
CA GLU A 745 -15.26 -7.96 -0.48
C GLU A 745 -14.72 -8.66 0.78
N ASN A 746 -15.57 -8.97 1.76
CA ASN A 746 -15.20 -9.69 2.98
C ASN A 746 -15.23 -11.22 2.77
N ARG A 747 -16.13 -11.71 1.91
CA ARG A 747 -16.21 -13.11 1.53
C ARG A 747 -16.79 -13.23 0.11
N PRO A 748 -16.19 -14.06 -0.77
CA PRO A 748 -16.78 -14.36 -2.06
C PRO A 748 -18.16 -15.00 -1.93
N GLY A 749 -18.92 -14.92 -3.02
CA GLY A 749 -20.11 -15.73 -3.23
C GLY A 749 -19.74 -17.14 -3.68
N ASP A 750 -20.68 -18.05 -3.51
CA ASP A 750 -20.62 -19.43 -4.00
C ASP A 750 -21.94 -19.70 -4.72
N ALA A 751 -21.89 -19.83 -6.04
CA ALA A 751 -23.07 -20.00 -6.88
C ALA A 751 -23.72 -21.38 -6.71
N ASP A 752 -22.91 -22.41 -6.44
CA ASP A 752 -23.37 -23.80 -6.29
C ASP A 752 -23.99 -24.01 -4.91
N ALA A 753 -23.49 -23.33 -3.87
CA ALA A 753 -24.09 -23.28 -2.53
C ALA A 753 -25.19 -22.20 -2.38
N GLY A 754 -25.48 -21.41 -3.42
CA GLY A 754 -26.48 -20.34 -3.38
C GLY A 754 -26.14 -19.16 -2.43
N LEU A 755 -24.86 -18.99 -2.09
CA LEU A 755 -24.38 -17.96 -1.17
C LEU A 755 -23.96 -16.70 -1.92
N GLU A 756 -24.55 -15.56 -1.56
CA GLU A 756 -24.12 -14.25 -2.08
C GLU A 756 -22.82 -13.78 -1.39
N ALA A 757 -22.01 -13.00 -2.12
CA ALA A 757 -20.83 -12.32 -1.57
C ALA A 757 -21.23 -11.30 -0.50
N ASP A 758 -20.40 -11.14 0.55
CA ASP A 758 -20.57 -10.08 1.55
C ASP A 758 -19.44 -9.05 1.49
N TYR A 759 -19.81 -7.80 1.77
CA TYR A 759 -18.97 -6.61 1.59
C TYR A 759 -18.92 -5.80 2.88
N ILE A 760 -17.84 -5.04 3.07
CA ILE A 760 -17.65 -4.09 4.17
C ILE A 760 -17.46 -2.68 3.59
N ALA A 761 -18.22 -1.70 4.07
CA ALA A 761 -17.98 -0.28 3.88
C ALA A 761 -17.21 0.29 5.10
N PRO A 762 -15.94 0.73 4.97
CA PRO A 762 -15.12 1.10 6.13
C PRO A 762 -15.70 2.22 7.00
N ASP A 763 -16.27 3.27 6.40
CA ASP A 763 -16.81 4.42 7.16
C ASP A 763 -17.99 4.03 8.07
N LEU A 764 -18.70 2.94 7.71
CA LEU A 764 -19.84 2.38 8.45
C LEU A 764 -19.45 1.29 9.46
N LEU A 765 -18.15 1.00 9.62
CA LEU A 765 -17.66 0.16 10.71
C LEU A 765 -17.91 0.84 12.07
N PRO A 766 -18.05 0.05 13.16
CA PRO A 766 -18.13 0.58 14.51
C PRO A 766 -16.77 1.08 15.01
N ASP A 767 -16.80 1.85 16.09
CA ASP A 767 -15.63 2.25 16.87
C ASP A 767 -15.22 1.13 17.84
N ARG A 768 -13.93 1.10 18.23
CA ARG A 768 -13.36 -0.04 18.98
C ARG A 768 -13.46 0.16 20.50
N LEU A 769 -14.26 -0.69 21.15
CA LEU A 769 -14.70 -0.50 22.54
C LEU A 769 -13.62 -0.67 23.63
N SER A 770 -12.53 -1.40 23.40
CA SER A 770 -11.30 -1.41 24.23
C SER A 770 -10.25 -2.36 23.66
N ASP A 771 -8.96 -2.14 24.01
CA ASP A 771 -7.84 -2.94 23.49
C ASP A 771 -7.16 -3.84 24.53
N CYS A 772 -7.79 -4.97 24.80
CA CYS A 772 -7.25 -6.02 25.68
C CYS A 772 -6.24 -6.95 24.97
N ARG A 773 -6.11 -6.88 23.64
CA ARG A 773 -5.48 -7.94 22.81
C ARG A 773 -4.11 -7.54 22.25
N TRP A 774 -3.83 -6.26 22.08
CA TRP A 774 -2.46 -5.79 21.84
C TRP A 774 -1.66 -5.67 23.14
N LYS A 775 -1.60 -6.77 23.91
CA LYS A 775 -0.83 -6.91 25.15
C LYS A 775 -0.15 -8.28 25.17
N GLY A 776 1.15 -8.31 25.42
CA GLY A 776 1.98 -9.51 25.45
C GLY A 776 3.35 -9.28 24.80
N ASP A 777 4.36 -9.99 25.27
CA ASP A 777 5.74 -9.77 24.87
C ASP A 777 6.04 -10.23 23.43
N GLY A 778 6.88 -9.46 22.75
CA GLY A 778 7.37 -9.70 21.39
C GLY A 778 8.13 -8.48 20.88
N ALA A 779 8.95 -8.65 19.85
CA ALA A 779 9.52 -7.51 19.15
C ALA A 779 8.43 -6.80 18.33
N GLU A 780 8.26 -5.51 18.57
CA GLU A 780 7.35 -4.65 17.83
C GLU A 780 8.16 -3.77 16.87
N GLN A 781 7.75 -3.68 15.61
CA GLN A 781 8.21 -2.66 14.68
C GLN A 781 7.08 -1.65 14.51
N ARG A 782 7.41 -0.35 14.48
CA ARG A 782 6.43 0.74 14.46
C ARG A 782 6.84 1.84 13.49
N GLN A 783 5.85 2.39 12.79
CA GLN A 783 5.98 3.67 12.10
C GLN A 783 4.77 4.57 12.38
N ASP A 784 5.03 5.81 12.81
CA ASP A 784 4.07 6.90 12.89
C ASP A 784 4.24 7.82 11.69
N ARG A 785 3.14 8.09 10.97
CA ARG A 785 3.06 9.06 9.88
C ARG A 785 2.19 10.23 10.35
N HIS A 786 2.82 11.39 10.54
CA HIS A 786 2.17 12.61 10.99
C HIS A 786 1.81 13.51 9.79
N TYR A 787 0.70 14.22 9.93
CA TYR A 787 0.15 15.13 8.93
C TYR A 787 -0.22 16.47 9.57
N SER A 788 -0.30 17.54 8.77
CA SER A 788 -0.95 18.80 9.19
C SER A 788 -2.44 18.58 9.53
N HIS A 789 -3.04 17.61 8.86
CA HIS A 789 -4.40 17.09 9.06
C HIS A 789 -4.44 15.70 8.42
N LEU A 790 -4.91 14.67 9.13
CA LEU A 790 -5.08 13.32 8.58
C LEU A 790 -6.51 13.20 8.03
N PRO A 791 -6.72 13.12 6.71
CA PRO A 791 -8.06 12.93 6.17
C PRO A 791 -8.53 11.48 6.35
N SER A 792 -9.78 11.30 6.78
CA SER A 792 -10.47 10.02 6.92
C SER A 792 -10.39 9.12 5.67
N ALA A 793 -10.31 9.72 4.48
CA ALA A 793 -10.14 9.01 3.22
C ALA A 793 -8.86 8.17 3.14
N LEU A 794 -7.78 8.54 3.84
CA LEU A 794 -6.54 7.74 3.83
C LEU A 794 -6.72 6.44 4.62
N ILE A 795 -7.29 6.48 5.83
CA ILE A 795 -7.57 5.26 6.58
C ILE A 795 -8.62 4.39 5.88
N ARG A 796 -9.64 4.97 5.24
CA ARG A 796 -10.58 4.24 4.37
C ARG A 796 -9.87 3.57 3.18
N GLY A 797 -9.00 4.29 2.48
CA GLY A 797 -8.22 3.75 1.35
C GLY A 797 -7.38 2.56 1.76
N VAL A 798 -6.65 2.68 2.87
CA VAL A 798 -5.84 1.61 3.47
C VAL A 798 -6.69 0.41 3.92
N LEU A 799 -7.85 0.65 4.55
CA LEU A 799 -8.80 -0.39 4.93
C LEU A 799 -9.33 -1.16 3.72
N CYS A 800 -9.63 -0.47 2.62
CA CYS A 800 -10.05 -1.11 1.37
C CYS A 800 -8.90 -1.84 0.64
N ALA A 801 -7.71 -1.24 0.56
CA ALA A 801 -6.56 -1.85 -0.13
C ALA A 801 -6.07 -3.14 0.55
N ILE A 802 -6.07 -3.17 1.89
CA ILE A 802 -5.77 -4.38 2.66
C ILE A 802 -6.98 -5.32 2.65
N GLY A 803 -8.20 -4.80 2.78
CA GLY A 803 -9.44 -5.57 2.79
C GLY A 803 -9.69 -6.34 1.48
N GLN A 804 -9.30 -5.80 0.33
CA GLN A 804 -9.36 -6.49 -0.97
C GLN A 804 -8.42 -7.71 -1.05
N GLN A 805 -7.38 -7.77 -0.21
CA GLN A 805 -6.49 -8.92 -0.10
C GLN A 805 -6.89 -9.87 1.05
N ALA A 806 -7.41 -9.32 2.15
CA ALA A 806 -7.62 -10.05 3.39
C ALA A 806 -9.04 -10.55 3.64
N GLY A 807 -10.06 -9.89 3.09
CA GLY A 807 -11.46 -10.21 3.33
C GLY A 807 -11.74 -10.49 4.81
N SER A 808 -12.29 -11.66 5.10
CA SER A 808 -12.68 -12.11 6.45
C SER A 808 -11.56 -12.65 7.35
N GLN A 809 -10.29 -12.58 6.93
CA GLN A 809 -9.14 -13.04 7.73
C GLN A 809 -8.65 -12.00 8.76
N ALA A 810 -9.03 -10.73 8.61
CA ALA A 810 -8.70 -9.65 9.53
C ALA A 810 -9.92 -9.17 10.34
N ASP A 811 -9.68 -8.58 11.52
CA ASP A 811 -10.69 -7.85 12.31
C ASP A 811 -10.54 -6.34 12.01
N TYR A 812 -11.62 -5.64 11.60
CA TYR A 812 -11.62 -4.22 11.20
C TYR A 812 -12.53 -3.34 12.09
N TRP A 813 -12.21 -2.06 12.20
CA TRP A 813 -13.03 -0.99 12.81
C TRP A 813 -12.82 0.33 12.04
N ARG A 814 -13.61 1.39 12.29
CA ARG A 814 -13.57 2.63 11.48
C ARG A 814 -12.16 3.23 11.36
N HIS A 815 -11.43 3.23 12.48
CA HIS A 815 -10.11 3.86 12.62
C HIS A 815 -8.96 2.84 12.68
N GLY A 816 -9.08 1.67 12.03
CA GLY A 816 -8.00 0.67 12.01
C GLY A 816 -8.37 -0.78 11.70
N LEU A 817 -7.34 -1.63 11.63
CA LEU A 817 -7.48 -3.08 11.39
C LEU A 817 -6.40 -3.87 12.12
N TRP A 818 -6.67 -5.15 12.39
CA TRP A 818 -5.70 -6.13 12.89
C TRP A 818 -5.76 -7.42 12.07
N LEU A 819 -4.62 -7.85 11.53
CA LEU A 819 -4.44 -9.09 10.79
C LEU A 819 -3.27 -9.92 11.35
N THR A 820 -3.25 -11.22 11.04
CA THR A 820 -2.02 -12.02 11.00
C THR A 820 -1.72 -12.32 9.53
N ASP A 821 -0.45 -12.46 9.18
CA ASP A 821 0.04 -12.80 7.84
C ASP A 821 0.89 -14.08 7.91
N ASN A 822 0.60 -15.06 7.04
CA ASN A 822 1.24 -16.37 7.00
C ASN A 822 2.65 -16.31 6.40
N GLN A 823 2.83 -15.51 5.35
CA GLN A 823 4.09 -15.39 4.60
C GLN A 823 5.21 -14.86 5.51
N THR A 824 4.90 -13.86 6.33
CA THR A 824 5.79 -13.28 7.34
C THR A 824 5.69 -13.97 8.70
N LYS A 825 4.62 -14.74 8.97
CA LYS A 825 4.24 -15.28 10.29
C LYS A 825 4.03 -14.17 11.35
N SER A 826 3.61 -12.97 10.93
CA SER A 826 3.53 -11.75 11.75
C SER A 826 2.11 -11.25 11.98
N GLU A 827 1.89 -10.50 13.06
CA GLU A 827 0.68 -9.71 13.28
C GLU A 827 0.91 -8.26 12.86
N GLY A 828 -0.08 -7.66 12.18
CA GLY A 828 -0.08 -6.25 11.76
C GLY A 828 -1.31 -5.52 12.25
N LEU A 829 -1.12 -4.36 12.87
CA LEU A 829 -2.14 -3.47 13.41
C LEU A 829 -1.95 -2.07 12.81
N ILE A 830 -2.99 -1.51 12.22
CA ILE A 830 -3.01 -0.10 11.76
C ILE A 830 -4.06 0.65 12.58
N THR A 831 -3.72 1.85 13.04
CA THR A 831 -4.61 2.74 13.82
C THR A 831 -4.46 4.19 13.39
N SER A 832 -5.58 4.90 13.19
CA SER A 832 -5.61 6.34 12.90
C SER A 832 -6.11 7.16 14.09
N ASP A 833 -5.36 8.21 14.44
CA ASP A 833 -5.78 9.29 15.33
C ASP A 833 -5.96 10.56 14.47
N GLU A 834 -7.16 10.71 13.90
CA GLU A 834 -7.51 11.85 13.05
C GLU A 834 -7.42 13.21 13.78
N PRO A 835 -7.90 13.37 15.04
CA PRO A 835 -7.74 14.61 15.80
C PRO A 835 -6.30 15.07 15.99
N ASN A 836 -5.36 14.15 16.23
CA ASN A 836 -3.93 14.47 16.38
C ASN A 836 -3.13 14.37 15.07
N GLY A 837 -3.77 14.02 13.95
CA GLY A 837 -3.14 13.93 12.64
C GLY A 837 -2.12 12.79 12.48
N VAL A 838 -2.32 11.64 13.14
CA VAL A 838 -1.35 10.54 13.16
C VAL A 838 -1.95 9.24 12.63
N LEU A 839 -1.29 8.63 11.64
CA LEU A 839 -1.52 7.25 11.23
C LEU A 839 -0.36 6.38 11.76
N THR A 840 -0.64 5.43 12.64
CA THR A 840 0.37 4.50 13.17
C THR A 840 0.19 3.10 12.60
N LEU A 841 1.30 2.53 12.15
CA LEU A 841 1.45 1.13 11.78
C LEU A 841 2.28 0.44 12.87
N PHE A 842 1.75 -0.65 13.42
CA PHE A 842 2.45 -1.59 14.30
C PHE A 842 2.53 -2.96 13.62
N THR A 843 3.65 -3.65 13.77
CA THR A 843 3.76 -5.09 13.47
C THR A 843 4.52 -5.79 14.59
N ARG A 844 4.20 -7.06 14.85
CA ARG A 844 4.89 -7.87 15.88
C ARG A 844 4.91 -9.35 15.50
N ARG A 845 5.82 -10.11 16.13
CA ARG A 845 6.06 -11.55 15.87
C ARG A 845 6.52 -11.82 14.43
N GLY A 846 6.99 -13.03 14.14
CA GLY A 846 7.45 -13.42 12.80
C GLY A 846 8.50 -12.46 12.20
N ASN A 847 8.35 -12.19 10.90
CA ASN A 847 9.11 -11.21 10.13
C ASN A 847 8.39 -9.85 10.09
N ALA A 848 8.27 -9.21 11.25
CA ALA A 848 7.53 -7.96 11.43
C ALA A 848 8.03 -6.81 10.54
N GLY A 849 9.32 -6.80 10.20
CA GLY A 849 9.95 -5.78 9.34
C GLY A 849 9.44 -5.83 7.90
N ASP A 850 9.36 -7.02 7.30
CA ASP A 850 8.86 -7.18 5.93
C ASP A 850 7.33 -6.98 5.86
N LEU A 851 6.57 -7.40 6.88
CA LEU A 851 5.15 -7.03 6.96
C LEU A 851 4.98 -5.51 7.07
N LEU A 852 5.81 -4.84 7.88
CA LEU A 852 5.77 -3.38 7.99
C LEU A 852 6.14 -2.72 6.66
N LYS A 853 7.13 -3.23 5.92
CA LYS A 853 7.47 -2.76 4.56
C LYS A 853 6.26 -2.87 3.63
N THR A 854 5.60 -4.03 3.56
CA THR A 854 4.40 -4.24 2.74
C THR A 854 3.25 -3.29 3.11
N LEU A 855 2.97 -3.12 4.40
CA LEU A 855 1.94 -2.18 4.87
C LEU A 855 2.33 -0.72 4.60
N ILE A 856 3.61 -0.36 4.70
CA ILE A 856 4.15 0.97 4.35
C ILE A 856 4.01 1.25 2.85
N GLU A 857 4.25 0.27 1.99
CA GLU A 857 4.08 0.40 0.54
C GLU A 857 2.60 0.51 0.13
N ILE A 858 1.69 -0.12 0.86
CA ILE A 858 0.24 0.04 0.65
C ILE A 858 -0.21 1.44 1.10
N VAL A 859 0.24 1.88 2.28
CA VAL A 859 -0.05 3.23 2.80
C VAL A 859 0.54 4.32 1.89
N ALA A 860 1.77 4.16 1.40
CA ALA A 860 2.39 5.11 0.47
C ALA A 860 1.65 5.19 -0.87
N ARG A 861 1.19 4.06 -1.43
CA ARG A 861 0.36 4.06 -2.65
C ARG A 861 -0.94 4.83 -2.47
N GLU A 862 -1.61 4.72 -1.31
CA GLU A 862 -2.80 5.51 -1.02
C GLU A 862 -2.46 6.98 -0.67
N GLU A 863 -1.30 7.28 -0.08
CA GLU A 863 -0.80 8.67 0.06
C GLU A 863 -0.62 9.35 -1.31
N ASP A 864 0.12 8.72 -2.24
CA ASP A 864 0.39 9.23 -3.59
C ASP A 864 -0.88 9.37 -4.45
N ARG A 865 -1.80 8.40 -4.33
CA ARG A 865 -3.15 8.42 -4.92
C ARG A 865 -3.99 9.62 -4.45
N LEU A 866 -3.77 10.05 -3.20
CA LEU A 866 -4.45 11.18 -2.58
C LEU A 866 -3.64 12.49 -2.68
N GLY A 867 -2.43 12.48 -3.25
CA GLY A 867 -1.54 13.66 -3.27
C GLY A 867 -1.07 14.10 -1.87
N LEU A 868 -1.17 13.23 -0.87
CA LEU A 868 -0.80 13.52 0.51
C LEU A 868 0.68 13.21 0.71
N LYS A 869 1.40 14.12 1.39
CA LYS A 869 2.77 13.87 1.84
C LYS A 869 2.82 14.10 3.37
N PRO A 870 3.23 13.11 4.19
CA PRO A 870 3.28 13.28 5.64
C PRO A 870 4.31 14.36 6.02
N THR A 871 3.93 15.27 6.93
CA THR A 871 4.82 16.34 7.40
C THR A 871 6.02 15.81 8.19
N ARG A 872 5.85 14.63 8.79
CA ARG A 872 6.91 13.92 9.50
C ARG A 872 6.59 12.44 9.56
N VAL A 873 7.57 11.60 9.26
CA VAL A 873 7.52 10.16 9.54
C VAL A 873 8.49 9.86 10.68
N THR A 874 8.08 9.05 11.66
CA THR A 874 8.96 8.56 12.73
C THR A 874 8.80 7.05 12.91
N GLY A 875 9.90 6.38 13.25
CA GLY A 875 9.99 4.93 13.03
C GLY A 875 10.21 4.61 11.54
N ALA A 876 10.85 3.48 11.29
CA ALA A 876 11.23 3.04 9.96
C ALA A 876 11.05 1.52 9.85
N PRO A 877 10.77 0.98 8.66
CA PRO A 877 11.05 -0.43 8.43
C PRO A 877 12.56 -0.62 8.59
N THR A 878 12.97 -1.57 9.42
CA THR A 878 14.38 -1.97 9.53
C THR A 878 14.77 -2.67 8.22
N PRO A 879 15.68 -2.09 7.40
CA PRO A 879 15.94 -2.67 6.08
C PRO A 879 16.81 -3.92 6.20
N ARG A 880 16.38 -5.00 5.55
CA ARG A 880 17.34 -5.94 4.96
C ARG A 880 17.76 -5.49 3.57
N ALA A 881 18.95 -5.91 3.17
CA ALA A 881 19.54 -5.51 1.90
C ALA A 881 18.90 -6.25 0.72
N HIS A 882 18.40 -5.49 -0.27
CA HIS A 882 18.34 -6.00 -1.63
C HIS A 882 19.75 -6.23 -2.16
N ARG A 883 19.91 -7.28 -2.97
CA ARG A 883 21.00 -7.38 -3.94
C ARG A 883 20.61 -6.62 -5.22
N PRO A 884 21.59 -6.15 -6.03
CA PRO A 884 21.29 -5.62 -7.35
C PRO A 884 20.71 -6.69 -8.27
N ASP A 885 19.90 -6.24 -9.21
CA ASP A 885 19.11 -7.08 -10.11
C ASP A 885 19.95 -7.83 -11.16
N ARG A 886 19.33 -8.81 -11.81
CA ARG A 886 19.79 -9.39 -13.08
C ARG A 886 18.76 -9.11 -14.18
N PRO A 887 19.15 -8.99 -15.47
CA PRO A 887 18.29 -8.37 -16.48
C PRO A 887 17.11 -9.23 -16.99
N ASP A 888 16.95 -10.46 -16.51
CA ASP A 888 16.13 -11.50 -17.16
C ASP A 888 14.96 -12.06 -16.32
N ASP A 889 14.77 -11.62 -15.07
CA ASP A 889 13.65 -12.09 -14.23
C ASP A 889 12.36 -11.27 -14.48
N PRO A 890 11.17 -11.90 -14.61
CA PRO A 890 9.90 -11.19 -14.74
C PRO A 890 9.51 -10.52 -13.42
N ALA A 891 8.85 -9.35 -13.52
CA ALA A 891 8.64 -8.43 -12.39
C ALA A 891 8.03 -9.07 -11.12
N ASP A 892 8.69 -8.83 -9.99
CA ASP A 892 8.28 -9.25 -8.65
C ASP A 892 6.92 -8.62 -8.25
N PRO A 893 5.89 -9.41 -7.87
CA PRO A 893 4.56 -8.90 -7.55
C PRO A 893 4.48 -8.22 -6.16
N ALA A 894 5.14 -7.07 -6.03
CA ALA A 894 5.27 -6.31 -4.79
C ALA A 894 3.93 -5.84 -4.17
N GLY A 895 3.78 -6.05 -2.87
CA GLY A 895 2.63 -5.56 -2.08
C GLY A 895 1.49 -6.55 -1.85
N LYS A 896 1.75 -7.86 -1.96
CA LYS A 896 0.76 -8.92 -1.70
C LYS A 896 0.89 -9.48 -0.27
N LEU A 897 -0.26 -9.71 0.38
CA LEU A 897 -0.40 -10.31 1.71
C LEU A 897 -0.93 -11.76 1.60
N ASP A 898 -0.65 -12.60 2.60
CA ASP A 898 -1.24 -13.93 2.80
C ASP A 898 -1.88 -14.01 4.21
N PRO A 899 -3.06 -13.39 4.41
CA PRO A 899 -3.58 -13.14 5.76
C PRO A 899 -4.37 -14.30 6.36
N LYS A 900 -4.33 -14.39 7.70
CA LYS A 900 -4.98 -15.42 8.51
C LYS A 900 -5.50 -14.84 9.83
N ARG A 901 -6.56 -15.47 10.35
CA ARG A 901 -7.19 -15.07 11.62
C ARG A 901 -6.43 -15.52 12.88
N PRO A 902 -6.30 -14.68 13.94
CA PRO A 902 -5.59 -15.03 15.18
C PRO A 902 -6.22 -16.16 16.06
N PRO A 903 -5.41 -16.91 16.83
CA PRO A 903 -5.85 -18.00 17.74
C PRO A 903 -6.34 -17.52 19.14
N ARG A 904 -6.70 -18.47 20.03
CA ARG A 904 -7.20 -18.25 21.42
C ARG A 904 -6.60 -19.24 22.43
N GLN A 905 -6.81 -19.02 23.75
CA GLN A 905 -5.90 -19.52 24.79
C GLN A 905 -6.51 -19.94 26.16
N GLU A 906 -7.83 -20.13 26.30
CA GLU A 906 -8.45 -20.66 27.53
C GLU A 906 -9.47 -21.77 27.23
N THR A 907 -9.67 -22.70 28.17
CA THR A 907 -10.49 -23.91 27.98
C THR A 907 -11.90 -23.77 28.55
N GLU A 908 -12.93 -23.87 27.70
CA GLU A 908 -14.33 -23.59 28.09
C GLU A 908 -15.33 -24.66 27.62
N TRP A 909 -16.35 -24.97 28.43
CA TRP A 909 -17.47 -25.88 28.08
C TRP A 909 -18.80 -25.13 28.06
N PHE A 910 -19.56 -25.26 26.96
CA PHE A 910 -20.84 -24.54 26.77
C PHE A 910 -22.05 -25.48 26.71
N PHE A 911 -23.20 -25.00 27.20
CA PHE A 911 -24.49 -25.70 27.18
C PHE A 911 -25.58 -24.82 26.54
N SER A 912 -26.17 -25.30 25.43
CA SER A 912 -27.31 -24.67 24.73
C SER A 912 -28.57 -25.54 24.86
N TYR A 913 -29.68 -24.91 25.25
CA TYR A 913 -30.99 -25.53 25.46
C TYR A 913 -32.11 -24.49 25.44
N ALA A 914 -33.32 -24.89 25.07
CA ALA A 914 -34.47 -23.99 25.03
C ALA A 914 -34.92 -23.63 26.46
N ARG A 915 -35.08 -22.33 26.76
CA ARG A 915 -35.36 -21.81 28.11
C ARG A 915 -36.55 -22.45 28.85
N ASP A 916 -37.56 -22.93 28.12
CA ASP A 916 -38.73 -23.58 28.73
C ASP A 916 -38.49 -25.06 29.14
N SER A 917 -37.44 -25.72 28.64
CA SER A 917 -37.08 -27.08 29.10
C SER A 917 -36.52 -27.09 30.53
N GLU A 918 -36.04 -25.96 31.05
CA GLU A 918 -35.56 -25.86 32.45
C GLU A 918 -36.71 -25.93 33.48
N LYS A 919 -37.95 -25.60 33.07
CA LYS A 919 -39.15 -25.63 33.92
C LYS A 919 -39.85 -26.98 33.96
N ALA A 920 -39.50 -27.90 33.06
CA ALA A 920 -40.08 -29.25 33.00
C ALA A 920 -39.30 -30.22 33.90
N ASN A 921 -40.00 -30.95 34.77
CA ASN A 921 -39.51 -32.12 35.52
C ASN A 921 -38.14 -31.98 36.25
N GLY A 922 -37.79 -30.78 36.72
CA GLY A 922 -36.76 -30.59 37.73
C GLY A 922 -35.32 -30.43 37.22
N ALA A 923 -35.12 -29.59 36.20
CA ALA A 923 -33.83 -29.03 35.79
C ALA A 923 -32.62 -30.01 35.76
N PRO A 924 -32.61 -31.04 34.89
CA PRO A 924 -31.49 -31.97 34.79
C PRO A 924 -30.16 -31.29 34.38
N VAL A 925 -30.21 -30.37 33.40
CA VAL A 925 -29.01 -29.66 32.90
C VAL A 925 -28.39 -28.74 33.95
N ALA A 926 -29.19 -28.03 34.75
CA ALA A 926 -28.66 -27.18 35.82
C ALA A 926 -27.88 -28.02 36.85
N ARG A 927 -28.46 -29.15 37.29
CA ARG A 927 -27.81 -30.10 38.21
C ARG A 927 -26.54 -30.72 37.60
N PHE A 928 -26.55 -31.04 36.31
CA PHE A 928 -25.37 -31.51 35.58
C PHE A 928 -24.24 -30.46 35.57
N CYS A 929 -24.54 -29.22 35.16
CA CYS A 929 -23.55 -28.14 35.03
C CYS A 929 -22.94 -27.78 36.39
N GLU A 930 -23.74 -27.75 37.45
CA GLU A 930 -23.25 -27.46 38.80
C GLU A 930 -22.39 -28.59 39.35
N ALA A 931 -22.71 -29.87 39.06
CA ALA A 931 -21.84 -30.99 39.41
C ALA A 931 -20.49 -30.97 38.67
N VAL A 932 -20.46 -30.57 37.40
CA VAL A 932 -19.19 -30.36 36.65
C VAL A 932 -18.36 -29.23 37.26
N ARG A 933 -18.99 -28.10 37.60
CA ARG A 933 -18.33 -26.96 38.30
C ARG A 933 -17.74 -27.36 39.67
N GLN A 934 -18.35 -28.32 40.37
CA GLN A 934 -17.90 -28.77 41.70
C GLN A 934 -16.85 -29.90 41.64
N LYS A 935 -16.82 -30.72 40.59
CA LYS A 935 -15.90 -31.86 40.45
C LYS A 935 -14.70 -31.63 39.51
N THR A 936 -14.66 -30.53 38.75
CA THR A 936 -13.63 -30.28 37.74
C THR A 936 -13.12 -28.84 37.77
N GLY A 937 -11.94 -28.59 37.18
CA GLY A 937 -11.38 -27.25 37.00
C GLY A 937 -11.83 -26.56 35.71
N ILE A 938 -13.03 -26.86 35.19
CA ILE A 938 -13.50 -26.43 33.86
C ILE A 938 -14.50 -25.28 33.97
N THR A 939 -14.28 -24.21 33.20
CA THR A 939 -15.23 -23.10 33.07
C THR A 939 -16.48 -23.55 32.31
N VAL A 940 -17.59 -23.72 33.02
CA VAL A 940 -18.90 -24.09 32.44
C VAL A 940 -19.75 -22.84 32.19
N ARG A 941 -20.19 -22.69 30.94
CA ARG A 941 -20.98 -21.57 30.37
C ARG A 941 -22.41 -22.02 30.07
N ARG A 942 -23.44 -21.18 30.31
CA ARG A 942 -24.87 -21.54 30.10
C ARG A 942 -25.68 -20.41 29.47
N ASP A 943 -26.52 -20.77 28.49
CA ASP A 943 -27.46 -19.85 27.81
C ASP A 943 -28.33 -19.01 28.77
N VAL A 944 -28.82 -19.63 29.84
CA VAL A 944 -29.72 -18.98 30.82
C VAL A 944 -29.01 -18.06 31.82
N GLU A 945 -27.69 -18.20 31.99
CA GLU A 945 -26.89 -17.39 32.94
C GLU A 945 -26.24 -16.17 32.27
N GLU A 946 -26.02 -16.22 30.95
CA GLU A 946 -25.18 -15.25 30.22
C GLU A 946 -25.97 -14.37 29.22
N LEU A 947 -27.29 -14.55 29.10
CA LEU A 947 -28.15 -13.77 28.21
C LEU A 947 -29.27 -13.03 28.96
N GLY A 948 -28.99 -11.78 29.33
CA GLY A 948 -30.01 -10.83 29.77
C GLY A 948 -30.97 -10.43 28.65
N TYR A 949 -32.11 -9.83 28.99
CA TYR A 949 -33.14 -9.44 28.03
C TYR A 949 -32.74 -8.14 27.30
N GLY A 950 -31.88 -8.27 26.30
CA GLY A 950 -31.32 -7.16 25.52
C GLY A 950 -29.84 -7.33 25.13
N ASP A 951 -29.14 -8.30 25.71
CA ASP A 951 -27.74 -8.59 25.37
C ASP A 951 -27.62 -9.27 24.00
N GLU A 952 -26.55 -8.97 23.25
CA GLU A 952 -26.39 -9.52 21.89
C GLU A 952 -26.19 -11.04 21.90
N ILE A 953 -27.18 -11.77 21.39
CA ILE A 953 -27.08 -13.20 21.07
C ILE A 953 -25.79 -13.50 20.26
N LYS A 954 -25.36 -12.60 19.37
CA LYS A 954 -24.09 -12.71 18.63
C LYS A 954 -22.85 -12.80 19.53
N ALA A 955 -22.81 -12.11 20.66
CA ALA A 955 -21.67 -12.15 21.57
C ALA A 955 -21.55 -13.54 22.23
N PHE A 956 -22.67 -14.09 22.70
CA PHE A 956 -22.75 -15.43 23.27
C PHE A 956 -22.54 -16.54 22.23
N MET A 957 -23.18 -16.45 21.04
CA MET A 957 -22.93 -17.36 19.92
C MET A 957 -21.46 -17.37 19.47
N SER A 958 -20.82 -16.19 19.49
CA SER A 958 -19.39 -16.11 19.23
C SER A 958 -18.58 -16.84 20.31
N GLN A 959 -18.99 -16.84 21.58
CA GLN A 959 -18.33 -17.60 22.65
C GLN A 959 -18.56 -19.12 22.52
N LEU A 960 -19.82 -19.55 22.30
CA LEU A 960 -20.21 -20.94 22.02
C LEU A 960 -19.28 -21.62 21.00
N ALA A 961 -19.07 -20.99 19.84
CA ALA A 961 -18.23 -21.54 18.77
C ALA A 961 -16.71 -21.56 19.06
N LYS A 962 -16.25 -21.09 20.23
CA LYS A 962 -14.83 -21.10 20.65
C LYS A 962 -14.51 -22.22 21.65
N GLY A 963 -15.51 -22.73 22.37
CA GLY A 963 -15.32 -23.71 23.43
C GLY A 963 -14.74 -25.05 22.98
N ASP A 964 -14.17 -25.77 23.94
CA ASP A 964 -13.50 -27.06 23.77
C ASP A 964 -14.47 -28.22 23.93
N ARG A 965 -15.63 -27.99 24.58
CA ARG A 965 -16.83 -28.80 24.35
C ARG A 965 -18.10 -27.95 24.27
N ILE A 966 -19.05 -28.40 23.45
CA ILE A 966 -20.40 -27.83 23.36
C ILE A 966 -21.41 -28.98 23.53
N PHE A 967 -22.34 -28.81 24.44
CA PHE A 967 -23.44 -29.74 24.68
C PHE A 967 -24.75 -29.10 24.20
N ILE A 968 -25.43 -29.75 23.26
CA ILE A 968 -26.68 -29.27 22.67
C ILE A 968 -27.81 -30.21 23.10
N TRP A 969 -28.78 -29.69 23.84
CA TRP A 969 -29.92 -30.45 24.35
C TRP A 969 -31.20 -30.08 23.59
N ILE A 970 -31.71 -31.02 22.79
CA ILE A 970 -32.70 -30.74 21.75
C ILE A 970 -34.08 -31.26 22.13
N THR A 971 -35.04 -30.33 22.13
CA THR A 971 -36.48 -30.51 22.39
C THR A 971 -37.31 -29.96 21.21
N ASP A 972 -38.62 -30.25 21.15
CA ASP A 972 -39.49 -29.75 20.06
C ASP A 972 -39.54 -28.21 20.00
N ALA A 973 -39.50 -27.58 21.18
CA ALA A 973 -39.37 -26.13 21.36
C ALA A 973 -38.00 -25.59 20.90
N TYR A 974 -36.94 -26.41 20.90
CA TYR A 974 -35.64 -26.01 20.38
C TYR A 974 -35.69 -25.89 18.84
N LEU A 975 -36.22 -26.91 18.15
CA LEU A 975 -36.24 -26.96 16.68
C LEU A 975 -37.25 -26.00 16.02
N THR A 976 -38.12 -25.37 16.82
CA THR A 976 -39.11 -24.37 16.39
C THR A 976 -38.81 -22.96 16.90
N SER A 977 -37.80 -22.77 17.75
CA SER A 977 -37.37 -21.46 18.25
C SER A 977 -36.43 -20.76 17.24
N PRO A 978 -36.71 -19.51 16.81
CA PRO A 978 -35.83 -18.76 15.91
C PRO A 978 -34.44 -18.54 16.47
N SER A 979 -34.33 -18.28 17.78
CA SER A 979 -33.04 -18.18 18.46
C SER A 979 -32.28 -19.50 18.35
N CYS A 980 -32.87 -20.60 18.84
CA CYS A 980 -32.20 -21.89 18.96
C CYS A 980 -31.81 -22.51 17.61
N MET A 981 -32.64 -22.33 16.57
CA MET A 981 -32.29 -22.74 15.21
C MET A 981 -31.20 -21.86 14.57
N PHE A 982 -31.09 -20.58 14.95
CA PHE A 982 -29.95 -19.75 14.55
C PHE A 982 -28.65 -20.20 15.24
N GLU A 983 -28.69 -20.68 16.48
CA GLU A 983 -27.52 -21.24 17.18
C GLU A 983 -26.98 -22.46 16.44
N ILE A 984 -27.83 -23.46 16.16
CA ILE A 984 -27.40 -24.65 15.42
C ILE A 984 -26.96 -24.28 14.00
N HIS A 985 -27.60 -23.31 13.31
CA HIS A 985 -27.12 -22.84 12.01
C HIS A 985 -25.68 -22.30 12.07
N GLU A 986 -25.39 -21.39 13.00
CA GLU A 986 -24.06 -20.79 13.12
C GLU A 986 -23.02 -21.83 13.57
N ILE A 987 -23.37 -22.75 14.49
CA ILE A 987 -22.52 -23.89 14.90
C ILE A 987 -22.22 -24.76 13.67
N TRP A 988 -23.26 -25.31 13.02
CA TRP A 988 -23.19 -26.19 11.85
C TRP A 988 -22.32 -25.62 10.72
N ARG A 989 -22.44 -24.32 10.45
CA ARG A 989 -21.68 -23.66 9.37
C ARG A 989 -20.18 -23.62 9.67
N GLU A 990 -19.78 -23.47 10.94
CA GLU A 990 -18.36 -23.56 11.30
C GLU A 990 -17.86 -25.02 11.28
N CYS A 991 -18.73 -26.03 11.50
CA CYS A 991 -18.38 -27.45 11.34
C CYS A 991 -17.93 -27.78 9.90
N LYS A 992 -18.65 -27.27 8.89
CA LYS A 992 -18.33 -27.47 7.46
C LYS A 992 -16.92 -26.97 7.08
N LYS A 993 -16.25 -26.18 7.93
CA LYS A 993 -14.87 -25.69 7.72
C LYS A 993 -13.79 -26.52 8.44
N ASN A 994 -14.14 -27.29 9.49
CA ASN A 994 -13.18 -28.06 10.28
C ASN A 994 -13.87 -29.24 11.00
N GLN A 995 -14.16 -30.29 10.22
CA GLN A 995 -14.96 -31.44 10.66
C GLN A 995 -14.29 -32.24 11.81
N ASP A 996 -12.98 -32.46 11.72
CA ASP A 996 -12.19 -33.19 12.74
C ASP A 996 -12.11 -32.48 14.09
N ALA A 997 -12.07 -31.15 14.10
CA ALA A 997 -12.15 -30.38 15.33
C ALA A 997 -13.56 -30.45 15.94
N PHE A 998 -14.60 -30.48 15.12
CA PHE A 998 -15.98 -30.48 15.58
C PHE A 998 -16.40 -31.81 16.25
N GLU A 999 -16.09 -32.96 15.64
CA GLU A 999 -16.53 -34.27 16.17
C GLU A 999 -15.96 -34.63 17.55
N LYS A 1000 -14.88 -33.95 17.96
CA LYS A 1000 -14.24 -34.07 19.29
C LYS A 1000 -14.79 -33.10 20.33
N ARG A 1001 -15.50 -32.05 19.89
CA ARG A 1001 -16.01 -30.95 20.73
C ARG A 1001 -17.50 -31.08 21.03
N VAL A 1002 -18.32 -31.52 20.08
CA VAL A 1002 -19.77 -31.32 20.19
C VAL A 1002 -20.57 -32.60 20.38
N THR A 1003 -21.40 -32.56 21.42
CA THR A 1003 -22.23 -33.66 21.91
C THR A 1003 -23.70 -33.28 21.82
N VAL A 1004 -24.46 -33.99 21.00
CA VAL A 1004 -25.92 -33.83 20.90
C VAL A 1004 -26.61 -34.85 21.80
N VAL A 1005 -27.50 -34.35 22.65
CA VAL A 1005 -28.38 -35.14 23.53
C VAL A 1005 -29.83 -34.87 23.12
N LEU A 1006 -30.58 -35.93 22.81
CA LEU A 1006 -32.03 -35.83 22.60
C LEU A 1006 -32.78 -36.01 23.92
N ASP A 1007 -33.91 -35.31 24.05
CA ASP A 1007 -34.96 -35.67 25.00
C ASP A 1007 -36.34 -35.39 24.37
N GLY A 1008 -37.24 -36.37 24.42
CA GLY A 1008 -38.61 -36.29 23.87
C GLY A 1008 -38.76 -36.13 22.34
N VAL A 1009 -37.69 -35.96 21.56
CA VAL A 1009 -37.77 -35.61 20.12
C VAL A 1009 -37.49 -36.79 19.18
N PHE A 1010 -38.27 -36.85 18.11
CA PHE A 1010 -38.03 -37.71 16.94
C PHE A 1010 -37.67 -36.84 15.73
N ILE A 1011 -36.45 -37.03 15.21
CA ILE A 1011 -35.92 -36.50 13.93
C ILE A 1011 -35.32 -37.65 13.11
N ARG A 1012 -35.94 -38.84 13.22
CA ARG A 1012 -35.35 -40.12 12.75
C ARG A 1012 -35.84 -40.51 11.37
N HIS A 1013 -36.96 -39.94 10.92
CA HIS A 1013 -37.61 -40.27 9.66
C HIS A 1013 -37.89 -39.01 8.82
N GLU A 1014 -38.00 -39.17 7.51
CA GLU A 1014 -38.19 -38.07 6.55
C GLU A 1014 -39.50 -37.27 6.80
N THR A 1015 -40.50 -37.93 7.39
CA THR A 1015 -41.74 -37.34 7.90
C THR A 1015 -41.49 -36.27 8.95
N ASP A 1016 -40.51 -36.50 9.81
CA ASP A 1016 -40.18 -35.65 10.95
C ASP A 1016 -39.46 -34.40 10.43
N LEU A 1017 -38.49 -34.60 9.52
CA LEU A 1017 -37.76 -33.52 8.85
C LEU A 1017 -38.71 -32.59 8.08
N LYS A 1018 -39.70 -33.15 7.35
CA LYS A 1018 -40.68 -32.38 6.59
C LYS A 1018 -41.49 -31.40 7.45
N ARG A 1019 -41.83 -31.77 8.69
CA ARG A 1019 -42.58 -30.89 9.62
C ARG A 1019 -41.86 -29.56 9.87
N TYR A 1020 -40.55 -29.59 10.12
CA TYR A 1020 -39.76 -28.38 10.39
C TYR A 1020 -39.44 -27.60 9.11
N ARG A 1021 -39.28 -28.27 7.95
CA ARG A 1021 -39.13 -27.59 6.64
C ARG A 1021 -40.32 -26.69 6.33
N ASP A 1022 -41.53 -27.22 6.46
CA ASP A 1022 -42.75 -26.52 6.07
C ASP A 1022 -43.05 -25.38 7.07
N PHE A 1023 -42.71 -25.54 8.35
CA PHE A 1023 -42.72 -24.47 9.36
C PHE A 1023 -41.78 -23.32 9.00
N TRP A 1024 -40.50 -23.59 8.77
CA TRP A 1024 -39.51 -22.54 8.53
C TRP A 1024 -39.74 -21.76 7.23
N ARG A 1025 -40.32 -22.37 6.19
CA ARG A 1025 -40.74 -21.64 4.98
C ARG A 1025 -41.88 -20.65 5.27
N GLY A 1026 -42.89 -21.07 6.04
CA GLY A 1026 -44.01 -20.20 6.42
C GLY A 1026 -43.54 -18.97 7.21
N GLU A 1027 -42.55 -19.14 8.09
CA GLU A 1027 -41.92 -18.02 8.79
C GLU A 1027 -41.19 -17.06 7.83
N LEU A 1028 -40.47 -17.56 6.81
CA LEU A 1028 -39.81 -16.70 5.83
C LEU A 1028 -40.81 -15.88 5.00
N ASP A 1029 -41.89 -16.50 4.52
CA ASP A 1029 -42.95 -15.81 3.78
C ASP A 1029 -43.59 -14.71 4.66
N ALA A 1030 -43.89 -15.03 5.93
CA ALA A 1030 -44.44 -14.09 6.90
C ALA A 1030 -43.46 -12.96 7.31
N VAL A 1031 -42.15 -13.17 7.16
CA VAL A 1031 -41.14 -12.11 7.37
C VAL A 1031 -40.99 -11.24 6.12
N GLU A 1032 -41.05 -11.80 4.91
CA GLU A 1032 -41.04 -11.01 3.68
C GLU A 1032 -42.24 -10.06 3.59
N ASP A 1033 -43.42 -10.50 3.99
CA ASP A 1033 -44.61 -9.64 4.01
C ASP A 1033 -44.58 -8.59 5.12
N ARG A 1034 -44.02 -8.92 6.30
CA ARG A 1034 -43.71 -7.91 7.33
C ARG A 1034 -42.68 -6.88 6.85
N PHE A 1035 -41.65 -7.30 6.11
CA PHE A 1035 -40.59 -6.40 5.62
C PHE A 1035 -41.16 -5.33 4.66
N LYS A 1036 -42.13 -5.71 3.82
CA LYS A 1036 -42.82 -4.81 2.87
C LYS A 1036 -43.77 -3.82 3.55
N ALA A 1037 -44.10 -4.01 4.84
CA ALA A 1037 -45.15 -3.29 5.55
C ALA A 1037 -44.70 -2.66 6.90
N SER A 1038 -43.40 -2.71 7.23
CA SER A 1038 -42.90 -2.30 8.56
C SER A 1038 -42.59 -0.80 8.67
N GLU A 1039 -43.07 -0.17 9.74
CA GLU A 1039 -42.62 1.15 10.19
C GLU A 1039 -41.21 1.12 10.81
N ASN A 1040 -40.74 -0.07 11.25
CA ASN A 1040 -39.36 -0.30 11.72
C ASN A 1040 -38.62 -1.27 10.77
N PRO A 1041 -37.96 -0.78 9.71
CA PRO A 1041 -37.27 -1.65 8.76
C PRO A 1041 -35.98 -2.26 9.31
N VAL A 1042 -35.35 -1.68 10.35
CA VAL A 1042 -34.05 -2.14 10.87
C VAL A 1042 -34.18 -3.48 11.61
N GLU A 1043 -35.24 -3.65 12.38
CA GLU A 1043 -35.54 -4.88 13.12
C GLU A 1043 -35.92 -6.01 12.16
N VAL A 1044 -36.86 -5.75 11.24
CA VAL A 1044 -37.32 -6.75 10.26
C VAL A 1044 -36.22 -7.10 9.23
N ALA A 1045 -35.27 -6.20 8.93
CA ALA A 1045 -34.08 -6.54 8.14
C ALA A 1045 -33.19 -7.60 8.80
N LYS A 1046 -33.03 -7.53 10.14
CA LYS A 1046 -32.26 -8.51 10.91
C LYS A 1046 -32.98 -9.85 10.95
N ASP A 1047 -34.27 -9.86 11.26
CA ASP A 1047 -35.12 -11.07 11.22
C ASP A 1047 -35.10 -11.73 9.84
N PHE A 1048 -35.29 -10.97 8.77
CA PHE A 1048 -35.23 -11.49 7.39
C PHE A 1048 -33.88 -12.12 7.08
N THR A 1049 -32.78 -11.47 7.48
CA THR A 1049 -31.42 -11.99 7.28
C THR A 1049 -31.17 -13.28 8.07
N HIS A 1050 -31.74 -13.43 9.27
CA HIS A 1050 -31.61 -14.63 10.09
C HIS A 1050 -32.50 -15.78 9.60
N ILE A 1051 -33.78 -15.51 9.31
CA ILE A 1051 -34.74 -16.55 8.92
C ILE A 1051 -34.46 -17.08 7.51
N LYS A 1052 -34.00 -16.22 6.58
CA LYS A 1052 -33.53 -16.68 5.25
C LYS A 1052 -32.34 -17.63 5.35
N LYS A 1053 -31.38 -17.40 6.27
CA LYS A 1053 -30.27 -18.32 6.55
C LYS A 1053 -30.77 -19.67 7.07
N ILE A 1054 -31.71 -19.65 8.02
CA ILE A 1054 -32.30 -20.86 8.59
C ILE A 1054 -32.95 -21.67 7.45
N VAL A 1055 -33.91 -21.11 6.71
CA VAL A 1055 -34.60 -21.83 5.60
C VAL A 1055 -33.64 -22.41 4.57
N ALA A 1056 -32.59 -21.69 4.20
CA ALA A 1056 -31.60 -22.16 3.23
C ALA A 1056 -30.77 -23.36 3.70
N THR A 1057 -30.79 -23.69 5.00
CA THR A 1057 -29.92 -24.70 5.62
C THR A 1057 -30.63 -25.68 6.57
N THR A 1058 -31.94 -25.50 6.85
CA THR A 1058 -32.76 -26.35 7.73
C THR A 1058 -32.58 -27.84 7.44
N ASP A 1059 -32.56 -28.24 6.17
CA ASP A 1059 -32.34 -29.62 5.74
C ASP A 1059 -30.97 -30.17 6.19
N GLU A 1060 -29.90 -29.46 5.83
CA GLU A 1060 -28.54 -29.89 6.14
C GLU A 1060 -28.27 -29.87 7.65
N ILE A 1061 -28.86 -28.91 8.37
CA ILE A 1061 -28.85 -28.81 9.84
C ILE A 1061 -29.52 -30.01 10.49
N LEU A 1062 -30.77 -30.33 10.12
CA LEU A 1062 -31.53 -31.39 10.79
C LEU A 1062 -30.95 -32.78 10.47
N ILE A 1063 -30.43 -32.97 9.25
CA ILE A 1063 -29.67 -34.17 8.87
C ILE A 1063 -28.40 -34.30 9.72
N PHE A 1064 -27.61 -33.22 9.83
CA PHE A 1064 -26.40 -33.19 10.66
C PHE A 1064 -26.69 -33.47 12.14
N VAL A 1065 -27.73 -32.86 12.70
CA VAL A 1065 -28.14 -33.09 14.11
C VAL A 1065 -28.49 -34.57 14.31
N ARG A 1066 -29.31 -35.15 13.42
CA ARG A 1066 -29.68 -36.56 13.44
C ARG A 1066 -28.45 -37.48 13.38
N ASP A 1067 -27.49 -37.14 12.53
CA ASP A 1067 -26.30 -37.97 12.28
C ASP A 1067 -25.20 -37.78 13.37
N LYS A 1068 -25.42 -36.91 14.35
CA LYS A 1068 -24.50 -36.65 15.50
C LYS A 1068 -25.12 -36.90 16.88
N ILE A 1069 -26.30 -37.52 16.97
CA ILE A 1069 -26.88 -37.98 18.25
C ILE A 1069 -25.90 -38.95 18.93
N ARG A 1070 -25.36 -38.59 20.11
CA ARG A 1070 -24.43 -39.44 20.87
C ARG A 1070 -25.11 -40.19 22.02
N TYR A 1071 -26.07 -39.56 22.69
CA TYR A 1071 -26.69 -40.06 23.92
C TYR A 1071 -28.22 -40.00 23.87
N ALA A 1072 -28.86 -41.00 24.48
CA ALA A 1072 -30.32 -41.14 24.49
C ALA A 1072 -31.01 -40.36 25.64
N SER A 1073 -30.24 -39.94 26.65
CA SER A 1073 -30.66 -39.02 27.71
C SER A 1073 -29.42 -38.36 28.36
N ILE A 1074 -29.63 -37.38 29.24
CA ILE A 1074 -28.56 -36.75 30.04
C ILE A 1074 -27.92 -37.77 31.01
N GLU A 1075 -28.69 -38.76 31.48
CA GLU A 1075 -28.22 -39.79 32.41
C GLU A 1075 -27.32 -40.82 31.70
N ASP A 1076 -27.64 -41.16 30.45
CA ASP A 1076 -26.79 -41.98 29.57
C ASP A 1076 -25.47 -41.28 29.23
N MET A 1077 -25.47 -39.95 29.12
CA MET A 1077 -24.26 -39.14 28.97
C MET A 1077 -23.42 -39.11 30.26
N TRP A 1078 -24.03 -38.83 31.41
CA TRP A 1078 -23.32 -38.77 32.71
C TRP A 1078 -22.56 -40.07 32.99
N ASN A 1079 -23.24 -41.22 32.90
CA ASN A 1079 -22.67 -42.52 33.24
C ASN A 1079 -21.54 -42.99 32.30
N ARG A 1080 -21.30 -42.30 31.18
CA ARG A 1080 -20.27 -42.64 30.18
C ARG A 1080 -19.11 -41.66 30.16
N GLU A 1081 -19.36 -40.37 30.38
CA GLU A 1081 -18.31 -39.34 30.51
C GLU A 1081 -17.70 -39.32 31.92
N PHE A 1082 -18.45 -39.77 32.95
CA PHE A 1082 -18.03 -39.83 34.35
C PHE A 1082 -18.35 -41.21 34.97
N PRO A 1083 -17.61 -42.29 34.61
CA PRO A 1083 -17.90 -43.65 35.07
C PRO A 1083 -17.62 -43.90 36.56
N ASP A 1084 -16.69 -43.15 37.18
CA ASP A 1084 -16.24 -43.36 38.57
C ASP A 1084 -16.75 -42.26 39.55
N GLY A 1085 -18.06 -42.03 39.57
CA GLY A 1085 -18.80 -41.40 40.69
C GLY A 1085 -18.84 -39.87 40.73
#